data_AF-A0A6M0K536-F1
#
_entry.id   AF-A0A6M0K536-F1
#
_cell.length_a   1.000
_cell.length_b   1.000
_cell.length_c   1.000
_cell.angle_alpha   90.00
_cell.angle_beta   90.00
_cell.angle_gamma   90.00
#
_symmetry.space_group_name_H-M   'P 1'
#
loop_
_entity.id
_entity.type
_entity.pdbx_description
1 polymer ?
#
loop_
_entity_poly.entity_id
_entity_poly.type
_entity_poly.pdbx_seq_one_letter_code
_entity_poly.pdbx_strand_id
1 'polypeptide(L)'
;MKGISGRLSLIGSQLCLVAGLLLGPSPFEVVSAQALDACGAPAYDSSLDNGIFLWETDCGQATRGFELRALAGGATSTLSFSGLVESSEALLGAAPNSLEPNDRLDLAQGDLRLEYQLNVSSPWLDGLSFSAPQTASLCFGADLPAGTEVHVGPDATPVSAPFDLTTFESCAIEQPVTCGTPEYDEATDTGLFLWETNCGGSSRAFAVRALGGGGGSPVVYDGYVESSVAFGSASGTSLEPDDVLELTDANQRLSYRLTVTTPWLDGFSFTAPGDAELCFGRGMPAGTQVTVGYAGTVVATPFDLTTLESCAQPQPIICGAPGYDSATDSGLYLWEDNCGGQTRSFTVRALAGGSSGTLTYEGSLDAGAALLDVTGFSLEANDSLDLVAGGTGLDYLLNVTSPWYDGFSFTAPSDTSLCFGLDLPEGTQVRVGRDATQVTAPFDLLTLAACGGSTPPPSEALNFVVIVTDDQRWDSLWSTPSIQSLASQGTRFSNAFVSYPVCGPVRASMLAGGYRASNTGMISNNQTIAPLADYNDGNSLAVKLQQAGYDTMYVGKYHNGYPAMKTYVPPGWSHWMANNQGVTLPWYDFTVTEGSSTDQPSQGTIVGPISQHVTEFHRDEILSFLDNVGSDPFFVFWAAYAPHAPATPIPGDEGLFWDYEYRDRAYGETDLSDKPSWVTDPNRFLPEKNPNDEFHRDQLRSLQGLDRGVQDIVDRVNALGMADRTVFFIFSDNGYLWGEHGLSGKGMAYEEAVRVPFAVFGAGIDSGTDDRLILADLDLGPTILDMAGIASGGSDGSSLLPLLSGQSPAWRDSMLFESWGNGASGPYCTWAALRTERWKYILQANGEEELYDLTTDPFEQESLHLDPAFETIRADLSDELNSQKALAMTVLWAPPGTVGSPYALQLGAWGGSGSYQWVIESGELPAGLSLSTATGLISGTPSTAGTHNVVISVVDGTTGSHSGLPRRHRNQYQFRIQ
;
A
#
# COMPACT_ATOMS: atom_id res chain seq x y z
N MET A 1 50.63 9.92 -20.10
CA MET A 1 51.84 10.36 -20.84
C MET A 1 51.64 9.96 -22.29
N LYS A 2 51.87 10.76 -23.32
CA LYS A 2 52.35 12.13 -23.53
C LYS A 2 51.97 12.39 -25.00
N GLY A 3 51.35 13.52 -25.30
CA GLY A 3 52.10 14.62 -25.94
C GLY A 3 51.91 14.52 -27.46
N ILE A 4 51.50 15.59 -28.13
CA ILE A 4 52.38 16.70 -28.45
C ILE A 4 51.53 17.95 -28.78
N SER A 5 52.05 19.10 -28.33
CA SER A 5 51.83 20.52 -28.68
C SER A 5 50.86 20.88 -29.81
N GLY A 6 50.16 22.01 -29.83
CA GLY A 6 50.30 23.25 -29.08
C GLY A 6 49.39 24.32 -29.70
N ARG A 7 49.03 25.31 -28.89
CA ARG A 7 48.14 26.46 -29.19
C ARG A 7 48.64 27.33 -30.35
N LEU A 8 47.75 27.85 -31.21
CA LEU A 8 47.30 29.25 -31.18
C LEU A 8 46.29 29.55 -32.31
N SER A 9 45.37 30.45 -31.98
CA SER A 9 44.32 31.08 -32.78
C SER A 9 44.87 32.06 -33.84
N LEU A 10 44.23 32.15 -35.03
CA LEU A 10 43.53 33.34 -35.54
C LEU A 10 43.18 33.22 -37.05
N ILE A 11 41.91 33.55 -37.37
CA ILE A 11 41.38 34.29 -38.54
C ILE A 11 41.70 33.81 -39.97
N GLY A 12 40.67 33.28 -40.65
CA GLY A 12 40.00 33.97 -41.77
C GLY A 12 40.53 33.83 -43.21
N SER A 13 39.55 33.65 -44.11
CA SER A 13 39.49 34.03 -45.54
C SER A 13 40.06 33.10 -46.64
N GLN A 14 39.11 32.47 -47.34
CA GLN A 14 38.86 32.46 -48.80
C GLN A 14 39.93 32.05 -49.85
N LEU A 15 39.42 31.19 -50.75
CA LEU A 15 39.57 31.13 -52.22
C LEU A 15 40.56 30.12 -52.88
N CYS A 16 39.91 29.20 -53.64
CA CYS A 16 40.14 28.82 -55.05
C CYS A 16 41.21 27.79 -55.49
N LEU A 17 40.66 26.68 -56.04
CA LEU A 17 40.88 26.09 -57.38
C LEU A 17 42.22 25.38 -57.73
N VAL A 18 42.16 24.10 -58.17
CA VAL A 18 42.25 23.64 -59.61
C VAL A 18 42.61 22.13 -59.73
N ALA A 19 41.68 21.40 -60.35
CA ALA A 19 41.74 20.35 -61.41
C ALA A 19 42.47 18.98 -61.32
N GLY A 20 41.81 18.00 -61.97
CA GLY A 20 42.44 16.83 -62.63
C GLY A 20 41.61 15.52 -62.56
N LEU A 21 40.38 15.41 -63.10
CA LEU A 21 39.95 15.10 -64.48
C LEU A 21 40.05 13.61 -64.93
N LEU A 22 38.97 13.14 -65.61
CA LEU A 22 38.78 12.02 -66.56
C LEU A 22 38.08 10.74 -66.00
N LEU A 23 37.05 10.08 -66.59
CA LEU A 23 36.19 10.15 -67.81
C LEU A 23 35.04 9.12 -67.55
N GLY A 24 33.72 9.40 -67.64
CA GLY A 24 32.84 9.46 -68.84
C GLY A 24 31.70 8.41 -68.72
N PRO A 25 30.61 8.37 -69.51
CA PRO A 25 29.90 9.40 -70.30
C PRO A 25 28.41 9.62 -69.90
N SER A 26 27.89 10.79 -70.30
CA SER A 26 26.52 11.34 -70.35
C SER A 26 25.57 10.56 -71.31
N PRO A 27 24.21 10.72 -71.31
CA PRO A 27 23.50 12.00 -71.19
C PRO A 27 22.18 11.98 -70.39
N PHE A 28 21.91 13.06 -69.65
CA PHE A 28 20.54 13.54 -69.52
C PHE A 28 20.46 14.89 -70.23
N GLU A 29 19.70 14.88 -71.33
CA GLU A 29 19.18 16.08 -71.96
C GLU A 29 18.39 16.87 -70.91
N VAL A 30 18.67 18.17 -70.85
CA VAL A 30 17.77 19.14 -70.26
C VAL A 30 16.57 19.23 -71.22
N VAL A 31 15.49 18.53 -70.89
CA VAL A 31 14.19 18.79 -71.50
C VAL A 31 13.64 20.04 -70.82
N SER A 32 13.49 21.10 -71.62
CA SER A 32 12.73 22.31 -71.26
C SER A 32 11.35 21.91 -70.75
N ALA A 33 10.89 22.52 -69.66
CA ALA A 33 9.52 22.40 -69.15
C ALA A 33 8.50 22.50 -70.30
N GLN A 34 7.99 21.35 -70.75
CA GLN A 34 6.65 21.30 -71.31
C GLN A 34 5.73 21.64 -70.14
N ALA A 35 4.90 22.66 -70.30
CA ALA A 35 3.81 22.88 -69.36
C ALA A 35 2.99 21.59 -69.34
N LEU A 36 2.93 20.91 -68.19
CA LEU A 36 2.03 19.78 -67.99
C LEU A 36 0.63 20.25 -68.38
N ASP A 37 -0.01 19.54 -69.30
CA ASP A 37 -1.38 19.81 -69.69
C ASP A 37 -2.30 18.85 -68.94
N ALA A 38 -3.05 19.33 -67.94
CA ALA A 38 -4.06 18.51 -67.29
C ALA A 38 -5.35 18.40 -68.11
N CYS A 39 -5.47 19.09 -69.24
CA CYS A 39 -6.70 19.13 -70.01
C CYS A 39 -6.96 17.82 -70.77
N GLY A 40 -8.05 17.14 -70.41
CA GLY A 40 -8.53 15.94 -71.11
C GLY A 40 -8.12 14.63 -70.46
N ALA A 41 -8.95 13.60 -70.67
CA ALA A 41 -8.85 12.33 -69.97
C ALA A 41 -7.62 11.49 -70.41
N PRO A 42 -6.92 10.85 -69.46
CA PRO A 42 -5.87 9.86 -69.77
C PRO A 42 -6.44 8.59 -70.39
N ALA A 43 -5.59 7.88 -71.13
CA ALA A 43 -5.83 6.48 -71.47
C ALA A 43 -5.29 5.57 -70.35
N TYR A 44 -6.14 4.68 -69.83
CA TYR A 44 -5.79 3.69 -68.82
C TYR A 44 -6.54 2.36 -69.05
N ASP A 45 -6.01 1.26 -68.53
CA ASP A 45 -6.61 -0.08 -68.49
C ASP A 45 -6.93 -0.44 -67.02
N SER A 46 -8.22 -0.47 -66.67
CA SER A 46 -8.67 -0.71 -65.29
C SER A 46 -8.34 -2.11 -64.76
N SER A 47 -7.90 -3.03 -65.61
CA SER A 47 -7.45 -4.37 -65.20
C SER A 47 -5.94 -4.45 -64.93
N LEU A 48 -5.14 -3.53 -65.46
CA LEU A 48 -3.67 -3.55 -65.41
C LEU A 48 -3.06 -2.38 -64.64
N ASP A 49 -3.64 -1.19 -64.76
CA ASP A 49 -3.09 0.03 -64.17
C ASP A 49 -3.60 0.24 -62.75
N ASN A 50 -2.74 0.75 -61.87
CA ASN A 50 -3.08 1.10 -60.50
C ASN A 50 -2.62 2.53 -60.16
N GLY A 51 -3.33 3.18 -59.23
CA GLY A 51 -3.08 4.57 -58.86
C GLY A 51 -4.24 5.51 -59.14
N ILE A 52 -3.99 6.81 -58.98
CA ILE A 52 -4.97 7.88 -59.19
C ILE A 52 -4.71 8.55 -60.54
N PHE A 53 -5.75 8.72 -61.35
CA PHE A 53 -5.72 9.42 -62.63
C PHE A 53 -6.60 10.67 -62.53
N LEU A 54 -6.00 11.85 -62.75
CA LEU A 54 -6.63 13.14 -62.54
C LEU A 54 -6.51 14.03 -63.79
N TRP A 55 -7.61 14.64 -64.23
CA TRP A 55 -7.60 15.56 -65.36
C TRP A 55 -8.64 16.67 -65.24
N GLU A 56 -8.44 17.76 -65.95
CA GLU A 56 -9.37 18.87 -66.11
C GLU A 56 -10.35 18.59 -67.26
N THR A 57 -11.65 18.73 -67.01
CA THR A 57 -12.76 18.46 -67.95
C THR A 57 -13.22 19.70 -68.71
N ASP A 58 -13.13 20.89 -68.11
CA ASP A 58 -13.71 22.15 -68.63
C ASP A 58 -12.65 23.19 -69.01
N CYS A 59 -11.69 22.77 -69.82
CA CYS A 59 -10.49 23.55 -70.12
C CYS A 59 -10.82 24.90 -70.77
N GLY A 60 -10.31 25.98 -70.18
CA GLY A 60 -10.46 27.35 -70.70
C GLY A 60 -11.85 27.97 -70.50
N GLN A 61 -12.73 27.36 -69.70
CA GLN A 61 -14.00 27.95 -69.29
C GLN A 61 -13.84 28.85 -68.05
N ALA A 62 -14.89 29.58 -67.68
CA ALA A 62 -14.91 30.47 -66.51
C ALA A 62 -14.86 29.71 -65.16
N THR A 63 -15.07 28.39 -65.19
CA THR A 63 -14.99 27.44 -64.08
C THR A 63 -14.14 26.26 -64.51
N ARG A 64 -13.30 25.74 -63.63
CA ARG A 64 -12.45 24.57 -63.91
C ARG A 64 -13.08 23.33 -63.29
N GLY A 65 -13.47 22.37 -64.12
CA GLY A 65 -13.95 21.06 -63.69
C GLY A 65 -12.81 20.05 -63.70
N PHE A 66 -12.75 19.18 -62.69
CA PHE A 66 -11.76 18.13 -62.56
C PHE A 66 -12.44 16.78 -62.36
N GLU A 67 -11.82 15.74 -62.89
CA GLU A 67 -12.26 14.36 -62.74
C GLU A 67 -11.10 13.50 -62.26
N LEU A 68 -11.36 12.73 -61.20
CA LEU A 68 -10.42 11.84 -60.53
C LEU A 68 -10.93 10.41 -60.65
N ARG A 69 -10.05 9.48 -61.03
CA ARG A 69 -10.32 8.04 -61.09
C ARG A 69 -9.25 7.27 -60.32
N ALA A 70 -9.67 6.41 -59.40
CA ALA A 70 -8.80 5.50 -58.70
C ALA A 70 -8.91 4.09 -59.30
N LEU A 71 -7.78 3.46 -59.59
CA LEU A 71 -7.69 2.15 -60.20
C LEU A 71 -6.85 1.20 -59.34
N ALA A 72 -7.27 -0.06 -59.27
CA ALA A 72 -6.56 -1.13 -58.55
C ALA A 72 -6.15 -2.29 -59.49
N GLY A 73 -5.82 -2.00 -60.74
CA GLY A 73 -5.41 -2.99 -61.74
C GLY A 73 -4.29 -3.90 -61.23
N GLY A 74 -4.42 -5.19 -61.49
CA GLY A 74 -3.50 -6.22 -61.00
C GLY A 74 -3.48 -6.50 -59.48
N ALA A 75 -4.19 -5.72 -58.64
CA ALA A 75 -4.22 -5.94 -57.20
C ALA A 75 -5.04 -7.18 -56.80
N THR A 76 -4.56 -7.95 -55.82
CA THR A 76 -5.24 -9.16 -55.30
C THR A 76 -6.23 -8.86 -54.15
N SER A 77 -6.28 -7.63 -53.69
CA SER A 77 -7.15 -7.12 -52.62
C SER A 77 -7.61 -5.71 -52.96
N THR A 78 -8.67 -5.25 -52.30
CA THR A 78 -9.14 -3.86 -52.38
C THR A 78 -8.03 -2.91 -51.94
N LEU A 79 -7.84 -1.83 -52.69
CA LEU A 79 -6.92 -0.74 -52.36
C LEU A 79 -7.71 0.49 -51.93
N SER A 80 -7.28 1.15 -50.86
CA SER A 80 -7.90 2.37 -50.35
C SER A 80 -7.07 3.59 -50.77
N PHE A 81 -7.65 4.47 -51.58
CA PHE A 81 -7.04 5.71 -52.00
C PHE A 81 -7.71 6.84 -51.25
N SER A 82 -6.95 7.62 -50.48
CA SER A 82 -7.51 8.78 -49.79
C SER A 82 -6.73 10.04 -50.11
N GLY A 83 -7.32 11.20 -49.88
CA GLY A 83 -6.66 12.46 -50.16
C GLY A 83 -7.57 13.64 -49.93
N LEU A 84 -7.05 14.82 -50.27
CA LEU A 84 -7.79 16.05 -50.10
C LEU A 84 -7.43 17.09 -51.17
N VAL A 85 -8.36 17.99 -51.44
CA VAL A 85 -8.17 19.15 -52.30
C VAL A 85 -8.47 20.41 -51.48
N GLU A 86 -7.47 21.27 -51.32
CA GLU A 86 -7.62 22.59 -50.71
C GLU A 86 -7.72 23.66 -51.79
N SER A 87 -8.73 24.52 -51.65
CA SER A 87 -9.03 25.60 -52.59
C SER A 87 -8.98 26.94 -51.88
N SER A 88 -8.39 27.95 -52.53
CA SER A 88 -8.40 29.33 -52.00
C SER A 88 -9.77 30.01 -52.10
N GLU A 89 -10.72 29.41 -52.84
CA GLU A 89 -12.10 29.87 -52.99
C GLU A 89 -13.07 28.68 -52.96
N ALA A 90 -14.32 28.89 -52.53
CA ALA A 90 -15.28 27.80 -52.34
C ALA A 90 -15.48 26.99 -53.65
N LEU A 91 -15.41 25.67 -53.52
CA LEU A 91 -15.67 24.74 -54.61
C LEU A 91 -17.13 24.87 -55.05
N LEU A 92 -17.35 24.81 -56.35
CA LEU A 92 -18.67 25.02 -56.97
C LEU A 92 -19.51 23.73 -57.00
N GLY A 93 -18.93 22.62 -56.57
CA GLY A 93 -19.58 21.33 -56.42
C GLY A 93 -18.57 20.19 -56.44
N ALA A 94 -18.87 19.11 -55.72
CA ALA A 94 -18.18 17.83 -55.81
C ALA A 94 -19.22 16.71 -55.87
N ALA A 95 -19.04 15.77 -56.79
CA ALA A 95 -19.96 14.67 -57.01
C ALA A 95 -19.16 13.39 -57.29
N PRO A 96 -19.49 12.28 -56.62
CA PRO A 96 -18.87 11.00 -56.94
C PRO A 96 -19.41 10.46 -58.26
N ASN A 97 -18.56 9.78 -59.00
CA ASN A 97 -18.90 9.17 -60.28
C ASN A 97 -19.29 7.68 -60.13
N SER A 98 -18.93 7.07 -58.98
CA SER A 98 -19.28 5.74 -58.50
C SER A 98 -19.06 5.77 -56.99
N LEU A 99 -20.09 5.50 -56.17
CA LEU A 99 -19.93 5.30 -54.73
C LEU A 99 -20.31 3.87 -54.40
N GLU A 100 -19.35 3.11 -53.90
CA GLU A 100 -19.62 1.95 -53.08
C GLU A 100 -20.00 2.42 -51.67
N PRO A 101 -20.73 1.61 -50.87
CA PRO A 101 -21.09 1.97 -49.48
C PRO A 101 -19.91 2.33 -48.56
N ASN A 102 -18.69 1.99 -48.97
CA ASN A 102 -17.47 2.22 -48.22
C ASN A 102 -16.65 3.40 -48.75
N ASP A 103 -17.11 4.11 -49.79
CA ASP A 103 -16.48 5.33 -50.28
C ASP A 103 -16.97 6.55 -49.50
N ARG A 104 -16.10 7.56 -49.35
CA ARG A 104 -16.41 8.80 -48.65
C ARG A 104 -16.02 10.01 -49.50
N LEU A 105 -16.91 10.99 -49.55
CA LEU A 105 -16.68 12.31 -50.14
C LEU A 105 -17.26 13.37 -49.21
N ASP A 106 -16.42 14.26 -48.70
CA ASP A 106 -16.81 15.27 -47.70
C ASP A 106 -16.35 16.67 -48.09
N LEU A 107 -17.24 17.65 -47.97
CA LEU A 107 -16.94 19.07 -48.20
C LEU A 107 -16.89 19.78 -46.85
N ALA A 108 -15.71 20.28 -46.50
CA ALA A 108 -15.41 20.92 -45.22
C ALA A 108 -14.98 22.39 -45.41
N GLN A 109 -14.90 23.13 -44.29
CA GLN A 109 -14.43 24.52 -44.23
C GLN A 109 -15.16 25.50 -45.17
N GLY A 110 -16.50 25.40 -45.28
CA GLY A 110 -17.27 26.29 -46.16
C GLY A 110 -17.00 26.04 -47.65
N ASP A 111 -16.91 24.76 -48.02
CA ASP A 111 -16.60 24.26 -49.37
C ASP A 111 -15.19 24.60 -49.87
N LEU A 112 -14.27 25.03 -49.00
CA LEU A 112 -12.86 25.30 -49.34
C LEU A 112 -11.99 24.04 -49.35
N ARG A 113 -12.47 22.94 -48.78
CA ARG A 113 -11.73 21.69 -48.63
C ARG A 113 -12.59 20.50 -49.02
N LEU A 114 -12.10 19.66 -49.92
CA LEU A 114 -12.74 18.41 -50.36
C LEU A 114 -11.90 17.23 -49.91
N GLU A 115 -12.44 16.36 -49.07
CA GLU A 115 -11.79 15.13 -48.61
C GLU A 115 -12.44 13.92 -49.29
N TYR A 116 -11.62 12.96 -49.71
CA TYR A 116 -12.09 11.76 -50.38
C TYR A 116 -11.40 10.49 -49.89
N GLN A 117 -12.16 9.39 -49.88
CA GLN A 117 -11.66 8.03 -49.73
C GLN A 117 -12.38 7.12 -50.72
N LEU A 118 -11.63 6.42 -51.57
CA LEU A 118 -12.12 5.54 -52.63
C LEU A 118 -11.53 4.14 -52.43
N ASN A 119 -12.39 3.14 -52.27
CA ASN A 119 -12.01 1.75 -52.01
C ASN A 119 -12.22 0.89 -53.25
N VAL A 120 -11.15 0.67 -54.02
CA VAL A 120 -11.24 0.12 -55.36
C VAL A 120 -10.76 -1.33 -55.42
N SER A 121 -11.52 -2.20 -56.08
CA SER A 121 -11.15 -3.60 -56.34
C SER A 121 -10.97 -3.87 -57.83
N SER A 122 -9.87 -4.52 -58.23
CA SER A 122 -9.64 -4.90 -59.63
C SER A 122 -10.78 -5.76 -60.19
N PRO A 123 -11.29 -5.55 -61.42
CA PRO A 123 -10.89 -4.56 -62.44
C PRO A 123 -11.77 -3.29 -62.45
N TRP A 124 -12.48 -3.03 -61.36
CA TRP A 124 -13.37 -1.88 -61.22
C TRP A 124 -12.57 -0.61 -60.91
N LEU A 125 -13.21 0.53 -61.09
CA LEU A 125 -12.66 1.85 -60.80
C LEU A 125 -13.71 2.68 -60.07
N ASP A 126 -13.27 3.53 -59.16
CA ASP A 126 -14.10 4.55 -58.54
C ASP A 126 -13.55 5.93 -58.85
N GLY A 127 -14.31 6.97 -58.51
CA GLY A 127 -13.88 8.31 -58.81
C GLY A 127 -14.88 9.37 -58.42
N LEU A 128 -14.44 10.60 -58.59
CA LEU A 128 -15.20 11.80 -58.26
C LEU A 128 -14.93 12.89 -59.29
N SER A 129 -15.84 13.84 -59.35
CA SER A 129 -15.69 15.08 -60.10
C SER A 129 -15.87 16.25 -59.15
N PHE A 130 -15.12 17.34 -59.36
CA PHE A 130 -15.30 18.58 -58.61
C PHE A 130 -15.05 19.79 -59.50
N SER A 131 -15.51 20.96 -59.08
CA SER A 131 -15.33 22.19 -59.84
C SER A 131 -14.93 23.36 -58.95
N ALA A 132 -14.11 24.26 -59.47
CA ALA A 132 -13.64 25.45 -58.77
C ALA A 132 -13.70 26.72 -59.65
N PRO A 133 -13.75 27.91 -59.04
CA PRO A 133 -13.56 29.17 -59.76
C PRO A 133 -12.20 29.22 -60.48
N GLN A 134 -12.14 29.88 -61.64
CA GLN A 134 -10.88 29.99 -62.41
C GLN A 134 -9.75 30.71 -61.66
N THR A 135 -10.09 31.54 -60.66
CA THR A 135 -9.14 32.29 -59.82
C THR A 135 -8.63 31.52 -58.61
N ALA A 136 -9.20 30.34 -58.32
CA ALA A 136 -8.80 29.53 -57.18
C ALA A 136 -7.45 28.83 -57.43
N SER A 137 -6.52 28.93 -56.47
CA SER A 137 -5.42 27.98 -56.36
C SER A 137 -5.95 26.68 -55.76
N LEU A 138 -5.49 25.54 -56.26
CA LEU A 138 -6.03 24.23 -55.92
C LEU A 138 -4.89 23.30 -55.56
N CYS A 139 -4.67 23.04 -54.28
CA CYS A 139 -3.62 22.16 -53.82
C CYS A 139 -4.18 20.74 -53.64
N PHE A 140 -3.70 19.80 -54.47
CA PHE A 140 -4.14 18.41 -54.47
C PHE A 140 -3.17 17.53 -53.68
N GLY A 141 -3.73 16.77 -52.75
CA GLY A 141 -3.05 15.79 -51.92
C GLY A 141 -3.64 14.40 -52.11
N ALA A 142 -2.78 13.41 -52.04
CA ALA A 142 -3.16 12.00 -52.05
C ALA A 142 -2.28 11.23 -51.06
N ASP A 143 -2.91 10.37 -50.27
CA ASP A 143 -2.29 9.29 -49.53
C ASP A 143 -2.53 7.99 -50.30
N LEU A 144 -1.42 7.40 -50.78
CA LEU A 144 -1.43 6.36 -51.80
C LEU A 144 -0.97 5.02 -51.21
N PRO A 145 -1.66 3.92 -51.53
CA PRO A 145 -1.15 2.57 -51.27
C PRO A 145 0.26 2.38 -51.85
N ALA A 146 1.09 1.62 -51.13
CA ALA A 146 2.46 1.34 -51.54
C ALA A 146 2.53 0.77 -52.98
N GLY A 147 3.37 1.40 -53.82
CA GLY A 147 3.58 1.00 -55.21
C GLY A 147 2.56 1.57 -56.21
N THR A 148 1.77 2.57 -55.82
CA THR A 148 0.86 3.32 -56.71
C THR A 148 1.30 4.78 -56.85
N GLU A 149 0.91 5.44 -57.95
CA GLU A 149 1.28 6.82 -58.28
C GLU A 149 0.06 7.68 -58.65
N VAL A 150 0.24 9.01 -58.69
CA VAL A 150 -0.75 9.94 -59.25
C VAL A 150 -0.33 10.29 -60.68
N HIS A 151 -1.24 10.13 -61.62
CA HIS A 151 -1.08 10.42 -63.04
C HIS A 151 -1.99 11.58 -63.44
N VAL A 152 -1.43 12.56 -64.17
CA VAL A 152 -2.15 13.78 -64.55
C VAL A 152 -2.23 13.95 -66.06
N GLY A 153 -3.43 14.35 -66.52
CA GLY A 153 -3.69 14.74 -67.90
C GLY A 153 -3.73 13.59 -68.90
N PRO A 154 -3.88 13.88 -70.21
CA PRO A 154 -4.11 12.88 -71.24
C PRO A 154 -2.93 11.92 -71.46
N ASP A 155 -1.71 12.37 -71.13
CA ASP A 155 -0.48 11.59 -71.24
C ASP A 155 -0.19 10.73 -69.99
N ALA A 156 -1.07 10.75 -68.98
CA ALA A 156 -0.91 10.04 -67.70
C ALA A 156 0.46 10.30 -67.03
N THR A 157 0.89 11.56 -67.03
CA THR A 157 2.21 11.93 -66.53
C THR A 157 2.27 11.71 -65.02
N PRO A 158 3.23 10.94 -64.48
CA PRO A 158 3.34 10.72 -63.05
C PRO A 158 3.77 12.01 -62.33
N VAL A 159 3.09 12.35 -61.25
CA VAL A 159 3.34 13.53 -60.42
C VAL A 159 3.33 13.13 -58.95
N SER A 160 4.22 13.71 -58.16
CA SER A 160 4.24 13.51 -56.70
C SER A 160 3.32 14.52 -56.01
N ALA A 161 2.37 14.02 -55.21
CA ALA A 161 1.55 14.84 -54.32
C ALA A 161 2.32 15.25 -53.05
N PRO A 162 2.05 16.43 -52.44
CA PRO A 162 1.05 17.43 -52.87
C PRO A 162 1.55 18.38 -53.97
N PHE A 163 0.66 18.74 -54.90
CA PHE A 163 0.95 19.70 -55.98
C PHE A 163 -0.28 20.54 -56.35
N ASP A 164 -0.05 21.74 -56.88
CA ASP A 164 -1.12 22.64 -57.29
C ASP A 164 -1.66 22.23 -58.68
N LEU A 165 -2.98 22.03 -58.81
CA LEU A 165 -3.65 21.57 -60.02
C LEU A 165 -3.66 22.59 -61.18
N THR A 166 -3.10 23.77 -60.94
CA THR A 166 -3.05 24.87 -61.90
C THR A 166 -1.63 25.07 -62.43
N THR A 167 -0.63 24.88 -61.57
CA THR A 167 0.79 25.13 -61.87
C THR A 167 1.63 23.85 -61.94
N PHE A 168 1.17 22.76 -61.33
CA PHE A 168 1.90 21.51 -61.10
C PHE A 168 3.19 21.68 -60.29
N GLU A 169 3.34 22.82 -59.59
CA GLU A 169 4.39 23.02 -58.61
C GLU A 169 3.96 22.43 -57.26
N SER A 170 4.94 22.04 -56.43
CA SER A 170 4.67 21.59 -55.07
C SER A 170 3.92 22.67 -54.29
N CYS A 171 2.84 22.30 -53.62
CA CYS A 171 2.07 23.20 -52.77
C CYS A 171 1.99 22.63 -51.35
N ALA A 172 1.71 23.50 -50.38
CA ALA A 172 1.47 23.07 -49.01
C ALA A 172 -0.03 22.87 -48.81
N ILE A 173 -0.40 21.67 -48.40
CA ILE A 173 -1.72 21.40 -47.83
C ILE A 173 -1.55 21.53 -46.33
N GLU A 174 -2.37 22.36 -45.67
CA GLU A 174 -2.40 22.36 -44.21
C GLU A 174 -3.13 21.10 -43.73
N GLN A 175 -2.40 19.99 -43.69
CA GLN A 175 -2.80 18.82 -42.91
C GLN A 175 -2.97 19.28 -41.45
N PRO A 176 -4.08 18.96 -40.77
CA PRO A 176 -4.18 19.15 -39.33
C PRO A 176 -2.94 18.54 -38.69
N VAL A 177 -2.32 19.25 -37.73
CA VAL A 177 -1.05 18.81 -37.13
C VAL A 177 -1.16 17.41 -36.51
N THR A 178 -2.38 16.97 -36.21
CA THR A 178 -2.74 15.64 -35.69
C THR A 178 -2.89 14.55 -36.73
N CYS A 179 -2.94 14.88 -38.02
CA CYS A 179 -3.31 13.96 -39.08
C CYS A 179 -2.14 13.07 -39.55
N GLY A 180 -2.45 11.81 -39.83
CA GLY A 180 -1.54 10.85 -40.47
C GLY A 180 -0.52 10.25 -39.51
N THR A 181 -0.08 9.03 -39.81
CA THR A 181 0.82 8.26 -38.93
C THR A 181 2.20 8.94 -38.83
N PRO A 182 2.73 9.21 -37.61
CA PRO A 182 4.10 9.67 -37.43
C PRO A 182 5.11 8.60 -37.87
N GLU A 183 6.29 9.03 -38.33
CA GLU A 183 7.44 8.13 -38.53
C GLU A 183 8.04 7.75 -37.17
N TYR A 184 8.25 6.46 -36.92
CA TYR A 184 8.91 5.93 -35.73
C TYR A 184 9.67 4.65 -36.04
N ASP A 185 10.75 4.39 -35.29
CA ASP A 185 11.51 3.14 -35.31
C ASP A 185 11.19 2.33 -34.05
N GLU A 186 10.48 1.21 -34.25
CA GLU A 186 10.03 0.29 -33.20
C GLU A 186 11.19 -0.29 -32.35
N ALA A 187 12.42 -0.28 -32.88
CA ALA A 187 13.60 -0.79 -32.18
C ALA A 187 14.32 0.26 -31.33
N THR A 188 14.23 1.56 -31.69
CA THR A 188 15.05 2.60 -31.04
C THR A 188 14.25 3.67 -30.33
N ASP A 189 13.02 3.93 -30.76
CA ASP A 189 12.25 5.06 -30.24
C ASP A 189 11.55 4.71 -28.92
N THR A 190 11.37 5.73 -28.09
CA THR A 190 10.69 5.65 -26.79
C THR A 190 9.66 6.77 -26.71
N GLY A 191 8.44 6.45 -26.28
CA GLY A 191 7.39 7.46 -26.05
C GLY A 191 6.03 7.01 -26.59
N LEU A 192 5.10 7.97 -26.65
CA LEU A 192 3.77 7.78 -27.23
C LEU A 192 3.66 8.47 -28.59
N PHE A 193 3.08 7.77 -29.54
CA PHE A 193 2.84 8.22 -30.90
C PHE A 193 1.34 8.25 -31.16
N LEU A 194 0.81 9.43 -31.44
CA LEU A 194 -0.63 9.68 -31.59
C LEU A 194 -0.91 10.26 -32.97
N TRP A 195 -1.97 9.79 -33.63
CA TRP A 195 -2.46 10.45 -34.84
C TRP A 195 -3.94 10.24 -35.07
N GLU A 196 -4.54 11.18 -35.79
CA GLU A 196 -5.88 11.07 -36.34
C GLU A 196 -5.83 10.25 -37.63
N THR A 197 -6.66 9.21 -37.71
CA THR A 197 -6.70 8.24 -38.81
C THR A 197 -7.71 8.60 -39.90
N ASN A 198 -8.70 9.45 -39.59
CA ASN A 198 -9.77 9.85 -40.51
C ASN A 198 -9.94 11.37 -40.56
N CYS A 199 -8.82 12.05 -40.79
CA CYS A 199 -8.64 13.49 -40.72
C CYS A 199 -9.80 14.28 -41.33
N GLY A 200 -10.34 15.25 -40.57
CA GLY A 200 -11.38 16.17 -41.03
C GLY A 200 -12.81 15.63 -40.98
N GLY A 201 -13.04 14.44 -40.41
CA GLY A 201 -14.37 13.86 -40.32
C GLY A 201 -15.31 14.39 -39.23
N SER A 202 -16.61 14.25 -39.50
CA SER A 202 -17.69 14.56 -38.54
C SER A 202 -17.67 13.69 -37.28
N SER A 203 -16.98 12.56 -37.35
CA SER A 203 -16.50 11.75 -36.23
C SER A 203 -15.00 11.56 -36.43
N ARG A 204 -14.20 11.90 -35.43
CA ARG A 204 -12.73 11.85 -35.46
C ARG A 204 -12.27 10.56 -34.81
N ALA A 205 -11.31 9.89 -35.44
CA ALA A 205 -10.76 8.61 -35.04
C ALA A 205 -9.27 8.79 -34.82
N PHE A 206 -8.78 8.34 -33.67
CA PHE A 206 -7.39 8.47 -33.27
C PHE A 206 -6.79 7.09 -33.02
N ALA A 207 -5.50 6.97 -33.27
CA ALA A 207 -4.69 5.83 -32.92
C ALA A 207 -3.52 6.29 -32.03
N VAL A 208 -3.25 5.51 -30.99
CA VAL A 208 -2.15 5.69 -30.03
C VAL A 208 -1.28 4.45 -30.07
N ARG A 209 0.03 4.65 -30.10
CA ARG A 209 1.03 3.59 -30.01
C ARG A 209 2.11 3.95 -28.99
N ALA A 210 2.52 2.97 -28.20
CA ALA A 210 3.53 3.11 -27.16
C ALA A 210 4.79 2.30 -27.52
N LEU A 211 5.98 2.89 -27.33
CA LEU A 211 7.27 2.25 -27.64
C LEU A 211 8.20 2.24 -26.42
N GLY A 212 8.81 1.09 -26.09
CA GLY A 212 9.71 0.92 -24.94
C GLY A 212 11.20 1.19 -25.20
N GLY A 213 11.62 1.32 -26.47
CA GLY A 213 13.02 1.47 -26.88
C GLY A 213 13.91 0.25 -26.57
N GLY A 214 15.09 0.14 -27.20
CA GLY A 214 15.94 -1.06 -27.17
C GLY A 214 16.57 -1.47 -25.82
N GLY A 215 16.05 -1.00 -24.68
CA GLY A 215 16.60 -1.17 -23.33
C GLY A 215 16.28 -2.50 -22.62
N GLY A 216 15.37 -3.33 -23.13
CA GLY A 216 15.05 -4.65 -22.57
C GLY A 216 14.32 -4.66 -21.21
N SER A 217 14.14 -3.51 -20.56
CA SER A 217 13.28 -3.35 -19.37
C SER A 217 11.89 -2.85 -19.79
N PRO A 218 10.79 -3.37 -19.19
CA PRO A 218 9.45 -2.89 -19.48
C PRO A 218 9.28 -1.39 -19.16
N VAL A 219 8.56 -0.67 -20.02
CA VAL A 219 8.21 0.75 -19.82
C VAL A 219 6.71 0.90 -19.72
N VAL A 220 6.23 1.51 -18.63
CA VAL A 220 4.81 1.72 -18.38
C VAL A 220 4.38 3.13 -18.78
N TYR A 221 3.31 3.23 -19.57
CA TYR A 221 2.67 4.46 -19.99
C TYR A 221 1.24 4.55 -19.45
N ASP A 222 1.03 5.39 -18.45
CA ASP A 222 -0.30 5.68 -17.89
C ASP A 222 -0.82 7.04 -18.36
N GLY A 223 -2.12 7.15 -18.66
CA GLY A 223 -2.73 8.43 -19.04
C GLY A 223 -4.23 8.36 -19.28
N TYR A 224 -4.79 9.45 -19.81
CA TYR A 224 -6.21 9.52 -20.16
C TYR A 224 -6.47 10.45 -21.35
N VAL A 225 -7.62 10.24 -21.99
CA VAL A 225 -8.23 11.17 -22.95
C VAL A 225 -9.61 11.54 -22.43
N GLU A 226 -9.87 12.82 -22.25
CA GLU A 226 -11.20 13.32 -21.91
C GLU A 226 -11.85 14.01 -23.10
N SER A 227 -13.16 13.90 -23.17
CA SER A 227 -13.97 14.45 -24.25
C SER A 227 -15.15 15.22 -23.71
N SER A 228 -15.42 16.42 -24.23
CA SER A 228 -16.60 17.20 -23.86
C SER A 228 -17.93 16.51 -24.22
N VAL A 229 -17.88 15.45 -25.04
CA VAL A 229 -19.00 14.60 -25.48
C VAL A 229 -18.60 13.12 -25.37
N ALA A 230 -19.54 12.21 -25.15
CA ALA A 230 -19.23 10.77 -25.07
C ALA A 230 -18.49 10.24 -26.31
N PHE A 231 -17.43 9.46 -26.08
CA PHE A 231 -16.70 8.71 -27.10
C PHE A 231 -17.64 7.75 -27.84
N GLY A 232 -17.39 7.56 -29.14
CA GLY A 232 -18.12 6.60 -29.96
C GLY A 232 -17.68 5.16 -29.71
N SER A 233 -16.37 4.93 -29.65
CA SER A 233 -15.75 3.64 -29.39
C SER A 233 -14.32 3.79 -28.90
N ALA A 234 -13.81 2.79 -28.18
CA ALA A 234 -12.41 2.61 -27.88
C ALA A 234 -12.05 1.12 -28.00
N SER A 235 -10.87 0.82 -28.54
CA SER A 235 -10.41 -0.56 -28.74
C SER A 235 -8.90 -0.66 -28.61
N GLY A 236 -8.44 -1.63 -27.83
CA GLY A 236 -7.03 -1.95 -27.67
C GLY A 236 -6.42 -2.62 -28.90
N THR A 237 -5.11 -2.46 -29.07
CA THR A 237 -4.28 -3.14 -30.05
C THR A 237 -3.08 -3.72 -29.31
N SER A 238 -2.92 -5.05 -29.39
CA SER A 238 -1.86 -5.82 -28.72
C SER A 238 -1.88 -5.88 -27.19
N LEU A 239 -2.93 -5.38 -26.52
CA LEU A 239 -2.96 -5.29 -25.05
C LEU A 239 -2.64 -6.61 -24.31
N GLU A 240 -1.68 -6.54 -23.39
CA GLU A 240 -1.35 -7.59 -22.43
C GLU A 240 -2.34 -7.67 -21.25
N PRO A 241 -2.33 -8.76 -20.44
CA PRO A 241 -3.21 -8.89 -19.28
C PRO A 241 -3.05 -7.79 -18.20
N ASP A 242 -1.90 -7.12 -18.16
CA ASP A 242 -1.58 -6.01 -17.26
C ASP A 242 -1.86 -4.61 -17.85
N ASP A 243 -2.27 -4.56 -19.11
CA ASP A 243 -2.76 -3.33 -19.74
C ASP A 243 -4.20 -3.02 -19.34
N VAL A 244 -4.48 -1.73 -19.21
CA VAL A 244 -5.82 -1.22 -18.90
C VAL A 244 -6.26 -0.28 -20.01
N LEU A 245 -7.50 -0.44 -20.48
CA LEU A 245 -8.18 0.50 -21.36
C LEU A 245 -9.65 0.58 -20.96
N GLU A 246 -10.06 1.68 -20.35
CA GLU A 246 -11.37 1.80 -19.73
C GLU A 246 -12.09 3.10 -20.09
N LEU A 247 -13.37 2.98 -20.46
CA LEU A 247 -14.28 4.12 -20.63
C LEU A 247 -15.05 4.36 -19.32
N THR A 248 -14.92 5.56 -18.77
CA THR A 248 -15.57 6.03 -17.55
C THR A 248 -16.32 7.34 -17.82
N ASP A 249 -16.98 7.91 -16.81
CA ASP A 249 -17.69 9.20 -16.87
C ASP A 249 -18.72 9.30 -18.01
N ALA A 250 -19.66 8.35 -18.05
CA ALA A 250 -20.65 8.24 -19.14
C ALA A 250 -20.02 8.16 -20.55
N ASN A 251 -18.88 7.47 -20.66
CA ASN A 251 -18.03 7.35 -21.84
C ASN A 251 -17.38 8.68 -22.27
N GLN A 252 -17.20 9.64 -21.37
CA GLN A 252 -16.51 10.91 -21.67
C GLN A 252 -15.03 10.91 -21.25
N ARG A 253 -14.58 9.86 -20.56
CA ARG A 253 -13.19 9.66 -20.18
C ARG A 253 -12.68 8.29 -20.62
N LEU A 254 -11.54 8.26 -21.28
CA LEU A 254 -10.84 7.04 -21.70
C LEU A 254 -9.50 6.98 -20.95
N SER A 255 -9.39 6.09 -19.97
CA SER A 255 -8.17 5.87 -19.19
C SER A 255 -7.36 4.71 -19.77
N TYR A 256 -6.03 4.81 -19.76
CA TYR A 256 -5.15 3.74 -20.25
C TYR A 256 -3.90 3.53 -19.38
N ARG A 257 -3.43 2.28 -19.36
CA ARG A 257 -2.13 1.83 -18.87
C ARG A 257 -1.57 0.84 -19.89
N LEU A 258 -0.39 1.12 -20.43
CA LEU A 258 0.29 0.29 -21.44
C LEU A 258 1.68 -0.12 -20.93
N THR A 259 1.96 -1.41 -20.81
CA THR A 259 3.25 -1.97 -20.35
C THR A 259 4.05 -2.54 -21.51
N VAL A 260 4.90 -1.70 -22.11
CA VAL A 260 5.61 -2.07 -23.34
C VAL A 260 6.91 -2.82 -23.04
N THR A 261 7.05 -4.03 -23.58
CA THR A 261 8.31 -4.80 -23.57
C THR A 261 8.82 -5.04 -24.99
N THR A 262 9.97 -4.47 -25.36
CA THR A 262 10.53 -4.64 -26.71
C THR A 262 10.75 -6.12 -27.08
N PRO A 263 10.41 -6.56 -28.30
CA PRO A 263 10.05 -5.75 -29.49
C PRO A 263 8.53 -5.57 -29.69
N TRP A 264 7.71 -5.83 -28.68
CA TRP A 264 6.25 -5.77 -28.78
C TRP A 264 5.75 -4.33 -28.65
N LEU A 265 4.57 -4.08 -29.21
CA LEU A 265 4.00 -2.74 -29.40
C LEU A 265 2.57 -2.74 -28.90
N ASP A 266 2.28 -1.82 -27.98
CA ASP A 266 0.94 -1.71 -27.41
C ASP A 266 0.32 -0.39 -27.86
N GLY A 267 -1.00 -0.38 -27.91
CA GLY A 267 -1.71 0.78 -28.38
C GLY A 267 -3.21 0.64 -28.28
N PHE A 268 -3.90 1.68 -28.68
CA PHE A 268 -5.35 1.68 -28.75
C PHE A 268 -5.83 2.69 -29.78
N SER A 269 -7.06 2.53 -30.23
CA SER A 269 -7.75 3.48 -31.07
C SER A 269 -9.07 3.88 -30.46
N PHE A 270 -9.50 5.13 -30.67
CA PHE A 270 -10.79 5.62 -30.19
C PHE A 270 -11.44 6.58 -31.18
N THR A 271 -12.76 6.74 -31.08
CA THR A 271 -13.54 7.68 -31.88
C THR A 271 -14.26 8.68 -31.01
N ALA A 272 -14.32 9.94 -31.44
CA ALA A 272 -15.01 11.04 -30.78
C ALA A 272 -15.80 11.88 -31.78
N PRO A 273 -16.91 12.52 -31.38
CA PRO A 273 -17.62 13.48 -32.24
C PRO A 273 -16.69 14.61 -32.72
N GLY A 274 -16.91 15.10 -33.95
CA GLY A 274 -16.03 16.11 -34.56
C GLY A 274 -16.03 17.48 -33.89
N ASP A 275 -17.04 17.78 -33.09
CA ASP A 275 -17.17 18.99 -32.27
C ASP A 275 -16.73 18.80 -30.81
N ALA A 276 -16.20 17.62 -30.45
CA ALA A 276 -15.70 17.36 -29.10
C ALA A 276 -14.37 18.08 -28.84
N GLU A 277 -14.27 18.72 -27.68
CA GLU A 277 -12.99 19.17 -27.11
C GLU A 277 -12.32 17.94 -26.47
N LEU A 278 -11.07 17.70 -26.80
CA LEU A 278 -10.39 16.43 -26.50
C LEU A 278 -9.11 16.69 -25.72
N CYS A 279 -9.10 16.54 -24.40
CA CYS A 279 -7.93 16.81 -23.59
C CYS A 279 -7.13 15.52 -23.31
N PHE A 280 -5.89 15.46 -23.78
CA PHE A 280 -4.97 14.33 -23.59
C PHE A 280 -4.02 14.63 -22.42
N GLY A 281 -4.14 13.86 -21.32
CA GLY A 281 -3.60 14.20 -20.00
C GLY A 281 -2.79 13.10 -19.29
N ARG A 282 -2.16 13.48 -18.16
CA ARG A 282 -1.02 12.77 -17.54
C ARG A 282 -1.38 11.61 -16.60
N GLY A 283 -0.65 10.49 -16.78
CA GLY A 283 -0.14 9.55 -15.76
C GLY A 283 1.34 9.13 -16.01
N MET A 284 2.03 9.74 -16.98
CA MET A 284 3.30 9.23 -17.54
C MET A 284 4.55 9.52 -16.68
N PRO A 285 5.61 8.70 -16.83
CA PRO A 285 6.95 9.00 -16.31
C PRO A 285 7.44 10.39 -16.68
N ALA A 286 8.21 11.04 -15.79
CA ALA A 286 8.76 12.36 -16.06
C ALA A 286 9.74 12.30 -17.25
N GLY A 287 9.49 13.10 -18.29
CA GLY A 287 10.33 13.17 -19.48
C GLY A 287 9.85 12.35 -20.69
N THR A 288 8.71 11.66 -20.59
CA THR A 288 8.08 10.98 -21.74
C THR A 288 7.78 11.96 -22.87
N GLN A 289 8.22 11.62 -24.09
CA GLN A 289 7.89 12.38 -25.30
C GLN A 289 6.57 11.87 -25.90
N VAL A 290 5.68 12.82 -26.24
CA VAL A 290 4.44 12.54 -26.99
C VAL A 290 4.58 13.18 -28.36
N THR A 291 4.56 12.34 -29.39
CA THR A 291 4.73 12.72 -30.80
C THR A 291 3.39 12.61 -31.52
N VAL A 292 2.97 13.69 -32.18
CA VAL A 292 1.62 13.82 -32.75
C VAL A 292 1.66 14.08 -34.26
N GLY A 293 0.89 13.28 -35.00
CA GLY A 293 0.65 13.38 -36.44
C GLY A 293 1.86 13.10 -37.34
N TYR A 294 1.65 13.09 -38.66
CA TYR A 294 2.67 12.75 -39.66
C TYR A 294 3.91 13.65 -39.58
N ALA A 295 3.73 14.92 -39.18
CA ALA A 295 4.82 15.88 -39.02
C ALA A 295 5.73 15.59 -37.80
N GLY A 296 5.35 14.64 -36.93
CA GLY A 296 6.14 14.26 -35.76
C GLY A 296 6.23 15.36 -34.70
N THR A 297 5.15 16.08 -34.46
CA THR A 297 5.16 17.24 -33.54
C THR A 297 5.25 16.76 -32.10
N VAL A 298 6.30 17.17 -31.38
CA VAL A 298 6.45 16.84 -29.96
C VAL A 298 5.66 17.84 -29.11
N VAL A 299 4.73 17.35 -28.30
CA VAL A 299 3.80 18.18 -27.51
C VAL A 299 3.96 17.91 -26.02
N ALA A 300 3.81 18.95 -25.20
CA ALA A 300 3.80 18.83 -23.74
C ALA A 300 2.38 18.52 -23.24
N THR A 301 2.26 17.63 -22.27
CA THR A 301 0.96 17.28 -21.66
C THR A 301 0.61 18.17 -20.45
N PRO A 302 -0.68 18.44 -20.19
CA PRO A 302 -1.82 18.07 -21.03
C PRO A 302 -1.97 19.00 -22.23
N PHE A 303 -2.58 18.50 -23.31
CA PHE A 303 -2.91 19.30 -24.49
C PHE A 303 -4.22 18.85 -25.11
N ASP A 304 -4.88 19.77 -25.80
CA ASP A 304 -6.08 19.47 -26.56
C ASP A 304 -5.71 18.84 -27.92
N LEU A 305 -6.29 17.69 -28.26
CA LEU A 305 -6.01 16.92 -29.47
C LEU A 305 -6.49 17.58 -30.76
N THR A 306 -7.18 18.70 -30.67
CA THR A 306 -7.71 19.44 -31.81
C THR A 306 -6.84 20.67 -32.10
N THR A 307 -6.32 21.31 -31.06
CA THR A 307 -5.55 22.57 -31.14
C THR A 307 -4.05 22.42 -30.84
N LEU A 308 -3.66 21.35 -30.15
CA LEU A 308 -2.34 21.14 -29.53
C LEU A 308 -1.95 22.22 -28.51
N GLU A 309 -2.89 23.06 -28.09
CA GLU A 309 -2.70 24.00 -26.99
C GLU A 309 -2.95 23.31 -25.64
N SER A 310 -2.41 23.88 -24.56
CA SER A 310 -2.67 23.34 -23.22
C SER A 310 -4.15 23.43 -22.88
N CYS A 311 -4.81 22.30 -22.63
CA CYS A 311 -6.17 22.27 -22.09
C CYS A 311 -6.18 22.43 -20.56
N ALA A 312 -7.27 22.98 -20.03
CA ALA A 312 -7.49 23.09 -18.59
C ALA A 312 -7.58 21.68 -17.96
N GLN A 313 -6.88 21.47 -16.86
CA GLN A 313 -6.92 20.21 -16.11
C GLN A 313 -8.36 19.95 -15.64
N PRO A 314 -8.96 18.80 -15.97
CA PRO A 314 -10.15 18.35 -15.28
C PRO A 314 -9.84 18.18 -13.80
N GLN A 315 -10.81 18.54 -12.97
CA GLN A 315 -10.70 18.31 -11.54
C GLN A 315 -10.64 16.78 -11.31
N PRO A 316 -9.78 16.28 -10.41
CA PRO A 316 -9.74 14.85 -10.07
C PRO A 316 -11.15 14.31 -9.76
N ILE A 317 -11.44 13.03 -10.06
CA ILE A 317 -12.74 12.39 -9.75
C ILE A 317 -13.17 12.63 -8.29
N ILE A 318 -12.20 12.73 -7.39
CA ILE A 318 -12.40 12.96 -5.96
C ILE A 318 -12.74 14.41 -5.58
N CYS A 319 -12.73 15.33 -6.54
CA CYS A 319 -12.83 16.76 -6.29
C CYS A 319 -14.27 17.22 -6.01
N GLY A 320 -14.45 17.93 -4.89
CA GLY A 320 -15.69 18.58 -4.51
C GLY A 320 -16.72 17.64 -3.88
N ALA A 321 -17.58 18.21 -3.02
CA ALA A 321 -18.50 17.42 -2.22
C ALA A 321 -19.54 16.65 -3.06
N PRO A 322 -19.78 15.36 -2.79
CA PRO A 322 -20.89 14.60 -3.34
C PRO A 322 -22.25 15.21 -2.92
N GLY A 323 -23.26 15.08 -3.79
CA GLY A 323 -24.64 15.36 -3.42
C GLY A 323 -25.23 14.27 -2.53
N TYR A 324 -25.87 14.63 -1.42
CA TYR A 324 -26.57 13.71 -0.52
C TYR A 324 -27.72 14.42 0.24
N ASP A 325 -28.68 13.65 0.74
CA ASP A 325 -29.76 14.09 1.65
C ASP A 325 -29.56 13.47 3.04
N SER A 326 -29.22 14.30 4.04
CA SER A 326 -28.90 13.81 5.39
C SER A 326 -30.08 13.20 6.14
N ALA A 327 -31.31 13.39 5.67
CA ALA A 327 -32.48 12.75 6.27
C ALA A 327 -32.70 11.32 5.77
N THR A 328 -32.28 10.99 4.55
CA THR A 328 -32.58 9.71 3.90
C THR A 328 -31.36 8.86 3.59
N ASP A 329 -30.22 9.49 3.34
CA ASP A 329 -29.03 8.81 2.84
C ASP A 329 -28.12 8.40 4.01
N SER A 330 -27.63 7.16 3.97
CA SER A 330 -26.68 6.64 4.93
C SER A 330 -25.40 6.16 4.24
N GLY A 331 -24.27 6.29 4.93
CA GLY A 331 -22.96 5.93 4.38
C GLY A 331 -21.85 6.94 4.70
N LEU A 332 -20.68 6.71 4.11
CA LEU A 332 -19.51 7.59 4.16
C LEU A 332 -19.33 8.32 2.84
N TYR A 333 -19.01 9.61 2.93
CA TYR A 333 -18.87 10.52 1.80
C TYR A 333 -17.53 11.25 1.92
N LEU A 334 -16.69 11.11 0.90
CA LEU A 334 -15.31 11.60 0.89
C LEU A 334 -15.10 12.53 -0.30
N TRP A 335 -14.35 13.62 -0.15
CA TRP A 335 -13.95 14.47 -1.28
C TRP A 335 -12.72 15.31 -0.97
N GLU A 336 -12.05 15.80 -2.02
CA GLU A 336 -10.99 16.80 -1.94
C GLU A 336 -11.59 18.21 -2.04
N ASP A 337 -11.23 19.07 -1.08
CA ASP A 337 -11.72 20.46 -0.96
C ASP A 337 -10.92 21.45 -1.83
N ASN A 338 -9.61 21.25 -1.99
CA ASN A 338 -8.68 22.18 -2.64
C ASN A 338 -7.91 21.52 -3.82
N CYS A 339 -8.69 20.92 -4.69
CA CYS A 339 -8.32 20.10 -5.84
C CYS A 339 -7.04 20.50 -6.57
N GLY A 340 -6.01 19.65 -6.46
CA GLY A 340 -4.74 19.79 -7.20
C GLY A 340 -3.76 20.81 -6.62
N GLY A 341 -3.94 21.23 -5.36
CA GLY A 341 -2.96 22.05 -4.64
C GLY A 341 -1.65 21.29 -4.33
N GLN A 342 -0.57 22.03 -4.05
CA GLN A 342 0.69 21.46 -3.52
C GLN A 342 0.52 20.79 -2.14
N THR A 343 -0.58 21.13 -1.49
CA THR A 343 -1.06 20.55 -0.25
C THR A 343 -2.54 20.27 -0.48
N ARG A 344 -2.97 19.03 -0.28
CA ARG A 344 -4.32 18.55 -0.60
C ARG A 344 -5.12 18.38 0.68
N SER A 345 -6.32 18.90 0.72
CA SER A 345 -7.24 18.91 1.84
C SER A 345 -8.48 18.11 1.46
N PHE A 346 -8.90 17.23 2.36
CA PHE A 346 -9.97 16.28 2.16
C PHE A 346 -10.97 16.39 3.28
N THR A 347 -12.21 16.03 3.00
CA THR A 347 -13.26 15.91 4.01
C THR A 347 -13.93 14.54 3.90
N VAL A 348 -14.18 13.94 5.06
CA VAL A 348 -14.91 12.70 5.27
C VAL A 348 -16.15 13.02 6.09
N ARG A 349 -17.31 12.51 5.67
CA ARG A 349 -18.59 12.72 6.34
C ARG A 349 -19.39 11.43 6.42
N ALA A 350 -19.84 11.08 7.62
CA ALA A 350 -20.68 9.92 7.90
C ALA A 350 -22.14 10.35 8.13
N LEU A 351 -23.08 9.57 7.60
CA LEU A 351 -24.51 9.86 7.63
C LEU A 351 -25.33 8.65 8.06
N ALA A 352 -26.29 8.83 8.96
CA ALA A 352 -27.13 7.73 9.47
C ALA A 352 -28.48 7.52 8.75
N GLY A 353 -28.83 8.35 7.76
CA GLY A 353 -29.98 8.25 6.85
C GLY A 353 -31.21 7.49 7.34
N GLY A 354 -32.25 8.20 7.82
CA GLY A 354 -33.55 7.61 8.16
C GLY A 354 -33.57 6.53 9.27
N SER A 355 -32.40 6.12 9.79
CA SER A 355 -32.27 5.14 10.88
C SER A 355 -32.82 5.69 12.20
N SER A 356 -33.49 4.84 12.97
CA SER A 356 -33.98 5.15 14.32
C SER A 356 -32.96 4.91 15.43
N GLY A 357 -31.74 4.45 15.10
CA GLY A 357 -30.65 4.19 16.04
C GLY A 357 -29.30 4.74 15.55
N THR A 358 -28.30 4.71 16.42
CA THR A 358 -26.90 5.11 16.13
C THR A 358 -26.26 4.12 15.16
N LEU A 359 -25.61 4.64 14.11
CA LEU A 359 -24.76 3.85 13.21
C LEU A 359 -23.29 4.18 13.49
N THR A 360 -22.47 3.15 13.62
CA THR A 360 -21.03 3.26 13.85
C THR A 360 -20.27 3.04 12.55
N TYR A 361 -19.40 3.98 12.20
CA TYR A 361 -18.51 3.93 11.05
C TYR A 361 -17.07 3.89 11.57
N GLU A 362 -16.40 2.76 11.38
CA GLU A 362 -15.01 2.55 11.77
C GLU A 362 -14.14 2.37 10.51
N GLY A 363 -12.89 2.82 10.56
CA GLY A 363 -11.96 2.65 9.45
C GLY A 363 -10.63 3.32 9.71
N SER A 364 -9.76 3.28 8.71
CA SER A 364 -8.42 3.84 8.79
C SER A 364 -8.03 4.59 7.51
N LEU A 365 -7.03 5.44 7.62
CA LEU A 365 -6.38 6.16 6.52
C LEU A 365 -4.87 6.02 6.71
N ASP A 366 -4.20 5.39 5.75
CA ASP A 366 -2.75 5.30 5.65
C ASP A 366 -2.20 6.29 4.64
N ALA A 367 -1.41 7.24 5.12
CA ALA A 367 -0.72 8.20 4.29
C ALA A 367 0.76 7.78 4.10
N GLY A 368 1.26 7.79 2.87
CA GLY A 368 2.69 7.55 2.58
C GLY A 368 3.66 8.59 3.17
N ALA A 369 3.13 9.67 3.75
CA ALA A 369 3.84 10.73 4.48
C ALA A 369 2.94 11.29 5.57
N ALA A 370 3.53 12.02 6.53
CA ALA A 370 2.79 12.58 7.64
C ALA A 370 1.68 13.54 7.18
N LEU A 371 0.46 13.34 7.68
CA LEU A 371 -0.66 14.25 7.55
C LEU A 371 -0.29 15.58 8.21
N LEU A 372 -0.59 16.67 7.50
CA LEU A 372 -0.25 18.03 7.89
C LEU A 372 -1.25 18.62 8.90
N ASP A 373 -2.50 18.18 8.81
CA ASP A 373 -3.59 18.58 9.71
C ASP A 373 -4.70 17.52 9.70
N VAL A 374 -5.36 17.33 10.84
CA VAL A 374 -6.58 16.52 11.00
C VAL A 374 -7.51 17.25 11.96
N THR A 375 -8.73 17.54 11.53
CA THR A 375 -9.73 18.28 12.30
C THR A 375 -11.08 17.59 12.23
N GLY A 376 -11.58 17.09 13.36
CA GLY A 376 -12.94 16.56 13.48
C GLY A 376 -14.02 17.64 13.55
N PHE A 377 -15.22 17.32 13.09
CA PHE A 377 -16.41 18.16 13.26
C PHE A 377 -17.62 17.32 13.64
N SER A 378 -18.49 17.91 14.46
CA SER A 378 -19.65 17.26 15.11
C SER A 378 -19.31 16.07 16.01
N LEU A 379 -18.04 15.85 16.36
CA LEU A 379 -17.63 14.70 17.17
C LEU A 379 -18.26 14.71 18.58
N GLU A 380 -18.80 13.57 18.97
CA GLU A 380 -19.32 13.28 20.30
C GLU A 380 -18.32 12.47 21.15
N ALA A 381 -18.63 12.30 22.44
CA ALA A 381 -17.71 11.68 23.40
C ALA A 381 -17.39 10.19 23.12
N ASN A 382 -18.12 9.58 22.19
CA ASN A 382 -17.96 8.22 21.72
C ASN A 382 -17.33 8.12 20.33
N ASP A 383 -16.94 9.24 19.71
CA ASP A 383 -16.17 9.24 18.46
C ASP A 383 -14.66 9.27 18.74
N SER A 384 -13.85 8.75 17.82
CA SER A 384 -12.39 8.84 17.86
C SER A 384 -11.78 9.10 16.48
N LEU A 385 -10.59 9.72 16.45
CA LEU A 385 -9.81 10.06 15.25
C LEU A 385 -8.30 9.81 15.53
N ASP A 386 -7.94 8.58 15.82
CA ASP A 386 -6.63 8.22 16.37
C ASP A 386 -5.52 8.27 15.31
N LEU A 387 -4.72 9.35 15.34
CA LEU A 387 -3.52 9.48 14.51
C LEU A 387 -2.44 8.46 14.92
N VAL A 388 -1.95 7.70 13.94
CA VAL A 388 -0.86 6.73 14.10
C VAL A 388 0.47 7.44 14.36
N ALA A 389 1.37 6.83 15.13
CA ALA A 389 2.68 7.38 15.44
C ALA A 389 3.47 7.78 14.17
N GLY A 390 3.96 9.02 14.12
CA GLY A 390 4.60 9.59 12.93
C GLY A 390 3.65 10.34 11.98
N GLY A 391 2.34 10.34 12.25
CA GLY A 391 1.34 11.10 11.50
C GLY A 391 1.00 10.53 10.12
N THR A 392 1.56 9.38 9.76
CA THR A 392 1.35 8.68 8.48
C THR A 392 0.09 7.82 8.48
N GLY A 393 -0.74 7.88 9.51
CA GLY A 393 -1.98 7.13 9.58
C GLY A 393 -3.03 7.79 10.48
N LEU A 394 -4.29 7.44 10.29
CA LEU A 394 -5.44 7.92 11.05
C LEU A 394 -6.50 6.81 11.13
N ASP A 395 -6.75 6.29 12.32
CA ASP A 395 -7.93 5.46 12.60
C ASP A 395 -9.10 6.37 12.98
N TYR A 396 -10.32 6.01 12.60
CA TYR A 396 -11.51 6.78 12.95
C TYR A 396 -12.65 5.88 13.39
N LEU A 397 -13.44 6.38 14.34
CA LEU A 397 -14.70 5.80 14.77
C LEU A 397 -15.73 6.92 14.91
N LEU A 398 -16.81 6.85 14.13
CA LEU A 398 -17.88 7.87 14.08
C LEU A 398 -19.24 7.24 14.36
N ASN A 399 -19.96 7.75 15.37
CA ASN A 399 -21.24 7.23 15.85
C ASN A 399 -22.39 8.19 15.54
N VAL A 400 -22.93 8.08 14.34
CA VAL A 400 -23.89 9.05 13.81
C VAL A 400 -25.33 8.70 14.18
N THR A 401 -26.13 9.71 14.54
CA THR A 401 -27.59 9.59 14.68
C THR A 401 -28.34 10.50 13.70
N SER A 402 -29.37 9.97 13.03
CA SER A 402 -30.18 10.75 12.09
C SER A 402 -30.93 11.88 12.80
N PRO A 403 -31.02 13.11 12.24
CA PRO A 403 -30.58 13.54 10.89
C PRO A 403 -29.20 14.22 10.87
N TRP A 404 -28.40 14.03 11.93
CA TRP A 404 -27.09 14.65 12.09
C TRP A 404 -26.01 13.87 11.34
N TYR A 405 -24.82 14.48 11.25
CA TYR A 405 -23.66 13.92 10.58
C TYR A 405 -22.40 14.25 11.37
N ASP A 406 -21.49 13.29 11.36
CA ASP A 406 -20.15 13.42 11.95
C ASP A 406 -19.11 13.31 10.85
N GLY A 407 -17.89 13.73 11.15
CA GLY A 407 -16.83 13.63 10.18
C GLY A 407 -15.56 14.35 10.58
N PHE A 408 -14.64 14.39 9.64
CA PHE A 408 -13.35 15.02 9.82
C PHE A 408 -12.82 15.53 8.50
N SER A 409 -11.93 16.50 8.58
CA SER A 409 -11.13 16.97 7.45
C SER A 409 -9.67 16.71 7.74
N PHE A 410 -8.87 16.43 6.72
CA PHE A 410 -7.44 16.25 6.86
C PHE A 410 -6.68 16.84 5.69
N THR A 411 -5.38 17.08 5.87
CA THR A 411 -4.51 17.66 4.86
C THR A 411 -3.25 16.83 4.68
N ALA A 412 -2.85 16.58 3.42
CA ALA A 412 -1.69 15.78 3.06
C ALA A 412 -0.81 16.46 1.98
N PRO A 413 0.49 16.11 1.87
CA PRO A 413 1.32 16.53 0.74
C PRO A 413 0.80 15.98 -0.60
N SER A 414 1.07 16.68 -1.71
CA SER A 414 0.46 16.38 -3.02
C SER A 414 0.88 15.05 -3.67
N ASP A 415 1.99 14.48 -3.24
CA ASP A 415 2.65 13.27 -3.76
C ASP A 415 2.54 12.06 -2.81
N THR A 416 1.68 12.16 -1.80
CA THR A 416 1.47 11.14 -0.78
C THR A 416 0.34 10.20 -1.17
N SER A 417 0.57 8.88 -1.12
CA SER A 417 -0.52 7.88 -1.21
C SER A 417 -1.47 8.03 -0.03
N LEU A 418 -2.77 7.83 -0.23
CA LEU A 418 -3.81 8.05 0.79
C LEU A 418 -4.76 6.87 0.86
N CYS A 419 -4.33 5.82 1.52
CA CYS A 419 -5.02 4.54 1.57
C CYS A 419 -6.13 4.50 2.62
N PHE A 420 -7.38 4.56 2.18
CA PHE A 420 -8.54 4.40 3.07
C PHE A 420 -8.87 2.92 3.30
N GLY A 421 -8.74 2.47 4.54
CA GLY A 421 -9.29 1.22 5.05
C GLY A 421 -10.80 1.34 5.32
N LEU A 422 -11.56 0.31 4.95
CA LEU A 422 -13.02 0.28 5.07
C LEU A 422 -13.47 -0.81 6.05
N ASP A 423 -13.32 -0.56 7.35
CA ASP A 423 -13.78 -1.46 8.43
C ASP A 423 -15.25 -1.17 8.81
N LEU A 424 -16.12 -1.21 7.81
CA LEU A 424 -17.50 -0.74 7.93
C LEU A 424 -18.52 -1.89 8.06
N PRO A 425 -19.69 -1.64 8.68
CA PRO A 425 -20.79 -2.60 8.68
C PRO A 425 -21.15 -3.08 7.27
N GLU A 426 -21.44 -4.37 7.13
CA GLU A 426 -21.76 -5.00 5.84
C GLU A 426 -22.89 -4.24 5.11
N GLY A 427 -22.65 -3.87 3.84
CA GLY A 427 -23.59 -3.13 3.00
C GLY A 427 -23.50 -1.59 3.10
N THR A 428 -22.60 -1.05 3.92
CA THR A 428 -22.34 0.39 4.01
C THR A 428 -21.91 0.96 2.65
N GLN A 429 -22.53 2.07 2.25
CA GLN A 429 -22.18 2.77 1.00
C GLN A 429 -21.05 3.76 1.27
N VAL A 430 -19.99 3.71 0.46
CA VAL A 430 -18.91 4.69 0.48
C VAL A 430 -18.87 5.39 -0.87
N ARG A 431 -18.94 6.72 -0.86
CA ARG A 431 -19.05 7.57 -2.06
C ARG A 431 -17.96 8.62 -2.07
N VAL A 432 -17.26 8.75 -3.20
CA VAL A 432 -16.10 9.65 -3.34
C VAL A 432 -16.35 10.69 -4.43
N GLY A 433 -16.00 11.94 -4.13
CA GLY A 433 -16.03 13.08 -5.05
C GLY A 433 -17.43 13.53 -5.45
N ARG A 434 -17.49 14.56 -6.30
CA ARG A 434 -18.75 15.23 -6.71
C ARG A 434 -19.76 14.26 -7.34
N ASP A 435 -19.26 13.30 -8.11
CA ASP A 435 -20.08 12.34 -8.85
C ASP A 435 -20.53 11.15 -7.99
N ALA A 436 -20.15 11.15 -6.71
CA ALA A 436 -20.51 10.13 -5.72
C ALA A 436 -20.12 8.71 -6.16
N THR A 437 -18.91 8.56 -6.71
CA THR A 437 -18.34 7.30 -7.18
C THR A 437 -18.31 6.30 -6.03
N GLN A 438 -18.93 5.13 -6.24
CA GLN A 438 -19.02 4.10 -5.22
C GLN A 438 -17.74 3.27 -5.16
N VAL A 439 -17.24 3.04 -3.94
CA VAL A 439 -16.07 2.20 -3.65
C VAL A 439 -16.44 1.11 -2.64
N THR A 440 -15.85 -0.08 -2.78
CA THR A 440 -16.28 -1.29 -2.05
C THR A 440 -15.15 -2.09 -1.41
N ALA A 441 -13.90 -1.64 -1.49
CA ALA A 441 -12.72 -2.25 -0.89
C ALA A 441 -11.75 -1.13 -0.46
N PRO A 442 -10.76 -1.40 0.41
CA PRO A 442 -9.74 -0.42 0.75
C PRO A 442 -9.08 0.16 -0.51
N PHE A 443 -8.98 1.48 -0.58
CA PHE A 443 -8.63 2.18 -1.81
C PHE A 443 -7.75 3.39 -1.55
N ASP A 444 -6.86 3.69 -2.48
CA ASP A 444 -6.09 4.92 -2.45
C ASP A 444 -6.99 6.06 -2.93
N LEU A 445 -7.18 7.07 -2.08
CA LEU A 445 -8.11 8.18 -2.30
C LEU A 445 -7.71 9.03 -3.51
N LEU A 446 -6.46 8.99 -3.97
CA LEU A 446 -6.04 9.77 -5.14
C LEU A 446 -6.32 9.07 -6.46
N THR A 447 -6.24 7.73 -6.46
CA THR A 447 -6.35 6.90 -7.66
C THR A 447 -7.65 6.11 -7.73
N LEU A 448 -8.35 5.94 -6.61
CA LEU A 448 -9.44 5.00 -6.38
C LEU A 448 -9.09 3.53 -6.64
N ALA A 449 -7.81 3.21 -6.84
CA ALA A 449 -7.32 1.85 -6.97
C ALA A 449 -7.22 1.18 -5.60
N ALA A 450 -7.20 -0.15 -5.57
CA ALA A 450 -6.98 -0.88 -4.32
C ALA A 450 -5.63 -0.51 -3.69
N CYS A 451 -5.59 -0.45 -2.36
CA CYS A 451 -4.37 -0.17 -1.61
C CYS A 451 -3.41 -1.36 -1.61
N GLY A 452 -2.14 -1.09 -1.93
CA GLY A 452 -1.09 -2.10 -2.12
C GLY A 452 -0.79 -2.28 -3.60
N GLY A 453 0.48 -2.03 -3.99
CA GLY A 453 0.95 -2.39 -5.32
C GLY A 453 0.65 -3.87 -5.57
N SER A 454 0.17 -4.19 -6.78
CA SER A 454 -0.12 -5.53 -7.29
C SER A 454 0.24 -6.65 -6.31
N THR A 455 -0.76 -7.21 -5.61
CA THR A 455 -0.57 -8.46 -4.86
C THR A 455 0.23 -9.39 -5.77
N PRO A 456 1.42 -9.87 -5.35
CA PRO A 456 2.21 -10.74 -6.22
C PRO A 456 1.31 -11.87 -6.70
N PRO A 457 1.32 -12.23 -8.00
CA PRO A 457 0.54 -13.36 -8.45
C PRO A 457 0.83 -14.56 -7.54
N PRO A 458 -0.15 -15.42 -7.20
CA PRO A 458 0.04 -16.47 -6.18
C PRO A 458 1.29 -17.36 -6.38
N SER A 459 1.82 -17.43 -7.60
CA SER A 459 3.07 -18.12 -7.94
C SER A 459 4.37 -17.40 -7.51
N GLU A 460 4.32 -16.11 -7.19
CA GLU A 460 5.47 -15.25 -6.82
C GLU A 460 5.37 -14.72 -5.38
N ALA A 461 4.24 -14.93 -4.69
CA ALA A 461 4.06 -14.51 -3.31
C ALA A 461 4.95 -15.31 -2.34
N LEU A 462 5.46 -14.62 -1.31
CA LEU A 462 6.23 -15.24 -0.23
C LEU A 462 5.31 -16.03 0.72
N ASN A 463 5.87 -17.06 1.33
CA ASN A 463 5.31 -17.78 2.47
C ASN A 463 5.99 -17.29 3.75
N PHE A 464 5.24 -17.28 4.85
CA PHE A 464 5.75 -16.81 6.13
C PHE A 464 5.59 -17.88 7.20
N VAL A 465 6.67 -18.14 7.95
CA VAL A 465 6.66 -19.00 9.14
C VAL A 465 7.20 -18.21 10.32
N VAL A 466 6.32 -17.87 11.26
CA VAL A 466 6.68 -17.16 12.49
C VAL A 466 6.70 -18.13 13.64
N ILE A 467 7.81 -18.19 14.37
CA ILE A 467 8.03 -19.04 15.53
C ILE A 467 8.26 -18.15 16.74
N VAL A 468 7.39 -18.28 17.74
CA VAL A 468 7.42 -17.48 18.97
C VAL A 468 7.61 -18.38 20.17
N THR A 469 8.69 -18.15 20.93
CA THR A 469 8.96 -18.83 22.19
C THR A 469 8.43 -18.04 23.39
N ASP A 470 8.08 -18.73 24.47
CA ASP A 470 7.51 -18.12 25.69
C ASP A 470 8.53 -18.15 26.83
N ASP A 471 8.96 -16.99 27.33
CA ASP A 471 10.01 -16.84 28.35
C ASP A 471 11.44 -17.16 27.90
N GLN A 472 11.75 -17.09 26.60
CA GLN A 472 13.11 -17.35 26.13
C GLN A 472 14.00 -16.11 26.26
N ARG A 473 15.04 -16.24 27.07
CA ARG A 473 16.06 -15.18 27.21
C ARG A 473 16.89 -15.00 25.94
N TRP A 474 17.25 -13.76 25.64
CA TRP A 474 18.10 -13.38 24.49
C TRP A 474 19.48 -14.07 24.49
N ASP A 475 20.01 -14.38 25.66
CA ASP A 475 21.31 -15.00 25.89
C ASP A 475 21.23 -16.55 25.94
N SER A 476 20.08 -17.15 25.64
CA SER A 476 19.91 -18.61 25.60
C SER A 476 20.04 -19.20 24.19
N LEU A 477 20.17 -18.38 23.15
CA LEU A 477 20.22 -18.87 21.76
C LEU A 477 21.35 -19.88 21.51
N TRP A 478 22.45 -19.82 22.29
CA TRP A 478 23.55 -20.77 22.18
C TRP A 478 23.13 -22.23 22.45
N SER A 479 22.04 -22.45 23.21
CA SER A 479 21.55 -23.80 23.51
C SER A 479 20.75 -24.40 22.36
N THR A 480 20.40 -23.62 21.33
CA THR A 480 19.62 -24.06 20.16
C THR A 480 20.53 -24.07 18.92
N PRO A 481 21.32 -25.14 18.68
CA PRO A 481 22.33 -25.15 17.62
C PRO A 481 21.75 -25.11 16.20
N SER A 482 20.60 -25.74 15.95
CA SER A 482 19.95 -25.73 14.63
C SER A 482 19.42 -24.35 14.30
N ILE A 483 18.71 -23.72 15.25
CA ILE A 483 18.22 -22.35 15.14
C ILE A 483 19.38 -21.36 14.93
N GLN A 484 20.50 -21.51 15.66
CA GLN A 484 21.68 -20.66 15.42
C GLN A 484 22.24 -20.81 14.01
N SER A 485 22.35 -22.05 13.53
CA SER A 485 22.83 -22.33 12.18
C SER A 485 21.92 -21.69 11.13
N LEU A 486 20.60 -21.76 11.31
CA LEU A 486 19.61 -21.14 10.43
C LEU A 486 19.67 -19.61 10.51
N ALA A 487 19.69 -19.03 11.71
CA ALA A 487 19.82 -17.60 11.93
C ALA A 487 21.11 -17.03 11.31
N SER A 488 22.21 -17.79 11.29
CA SER A 488 23.47 -17.36 10.66
C SER A 488 23.41 -17.24 9.13
N GLN A 489 22.38 -17.81 8.51
CA GLN A 489 22.11 -17.71 7.07
C GLN A 489 21.23 -16.50 6.72
N GLY A 490 20.68 -15.80 7.71
CA GLY A 490 19.89 -14.59 7.54
C GLY A 490 20.37 -13.46 8.45
N THR A 491 19.48 -12.54 8.78
CA THR A 491 19.78 -11.40 9.64
C THR A 491 19.43 -11.73 11.09
N ARG A 492 20.41 -11.62 11.97
CA ARG A 492 20.22 -11.66 13.43
C ARG A 492 20.23 -10.25 13.99
N PHE A 493 19.24 -9.92 14.82
CA PHE A 493 19.18 -8.66 15.54
C PHE A 493 19.77 -8.84 16.94
N SER A 494 20.87 -8.17 17.24
CA SER A 494 21.54 -8.28 18.55
C SER A 494 20.81 -7.47 19.63
N ASN A 495 20.17 -6.37 19.22
CA ASN A 495 19.44 -5.42 20.06
C ASN A 495 17.93 -5.50 19.78
N ALA A 496 17.36 -6.69 19.94
CA ALA A 496 15.93 -6.94 19.80
C ALA A 496 15.21 -7.02 21.15
N PHE A 497 14.07 -6.36 21.22
CA PHE A 497 13.29 -6.15 22.43
C PHE A 497 11.80 -6.32 22.17
N VAL A 498 11.02 -6.40 23.23
CA VAL A 498 9.56 -6.34 23.20
C VAL A 498 9.05 -5.15 24.01
N SER A 499 8.03 -4.46 23.51
CA SER A 499 7.51 -3.22 24.12
C SER A 499 6.83 -3.44 25.48
N TYR A 500 6.35 -4.65 25.74
CA TYR A 500 5.69 -5.04 27.00
C TYR A 500 6.14 -6.46 27.37
N PRO A 501 6.95 -6.69 28.40
CA PRO A 501 7.57 -8.00 28.67
C PRO A 501 6.63 -9.03 29.32
N VAL A 502 5.48 -9.29 28.70
CA VAL A 502 4.44 -10.24 29.12
C VAL A 502 3.77 -10.87 27.90
N CYS A 503 3.59 -12.20 27.93
CA CYS A 503 3.13 -13.00 26.79
C CYS A 503 1.84 -12.53 26.09
N GLY A 504 0.74 -12.28 26.82
CA GLY A 504 -0.54 -11.87 26.21
C GLY A 504 -0.45 -10.55 25.44
N PRO A 505 0.02 -9.46 26.09
CA PRO A 505 0.25 -8.16 25.46
C PRO A 505 1.14 -8.20 24.20
N VAL A 506 2.26 -8.91 24.23
CA VAL A 506 3.17 -8.97 23.06
C VAL A 506 2.56 -9.74 21.90
N ARG A 507 1.93 -10.89 22.18
CA ARG A 507 1.25 -11.66 21.13
C ARG A 507 0.13 -10.85 20.48
N ALA A 508 -0.65 -10.11 21.26
CA ALA A 508 -1.68 -9.22 20.74
C ALA A 508 -1.08 -8.07 19.92
N SER A 509 0.01 -7.47 20.39
CA SER A 509 0.69 -6.37 19.68
C SER A 509 1.17 -6.81 18.29
N MET A 510 1.80 -7.98 18.21
CA MET A 510 2.25 -8.56 16.96
C MET A 510 1.08 -8.92 16.05
N LEU A 511 0.08 -9.66 16.58
CA LEU A 511 -1.05 -10.12 15.79
C LEU A 511 -1.95 -8.97 15.31
N ALA A 512 -1.95 -7.82 15.98
CA ALA A 512 -2.64 -6.61 15.51
C ALA A 512 -1.92 -5.90 14.35
N GLY A 513 -0.74 -6.36 13.92
CA GLY A 513 0.06 -5.67 12.90
C GLY A 513 1.02 -4.63 13.48
N GLY A 514 1.38 -4.74 14.76
CA GLY A 514 2.43 -3.94 15.38
C GLY A 514 1.96 -2.76 16.21
N TYR A 515 0.76 -2.83 16.78
CA TYR A 515 0.23 -1.83 17.70
C TYR A 515 0.68 -2.12 19.14
N ARG A 516 0.98 -1.08 19.91
CA ARG A 516 1.33 -1.20 21.33
C ARG A 516 0.19 -1.87 22.10
N ALA A 517 0.53 -2.57 23.17
CA ALA A 517 -0.43 -3.19 24.08
C ALA A 517 -1.53 -2.22 24.57
N SER A 518 -1.20 -0.94 24.77
CA SER A 518 -2.17 0.10 25.13
C SER A 518 -3.20 0.36 24.04
N ASN A 519 -2.80 0.23 22.78
CA ASN A 519 -3.62 0.47 21.59
C ASN A 519 -4.43 -0.78 21.20
N THR A 520 -3.90 -1.98 21.51
CA THR A 520 -4.64 -3.24 21.30
C THR A 520 -5.65 -3.57 22.41
N GLY A 521 -5.63 -2.85 23.53
CA GLY A 521 -6.44 -3.14 24.71
C GLY A 521 -5.99 -4.37 25.53
N MET A 522 -5.09 -5.20 24.99
CA MET A 522 -4.53 -6.37 25.68
C MET A 522 -3.35 -5.96 26.57
N ILE A 523 -3.65 -5.38 27.73
CA ILE A 523 -2.64 -4.87 28.67
C ILE A 523 -2.30 -5.84 29.81
N SER A 524 -2.87 -7.05 29.87
CA SER A 524 -2.51 -8.02 30.91
C SER A 524 -2.93 -9.46 30.65
N ASN A 525 -2.26 -10.38 31.35
CA ASN A 525 -2.59 -11.81 31.34
C ASN A 525 -3.75 -12.22 32.25
N ASN A 526 -4.15 -11.39 33.21
CA ASN A 526 -5.14 -11.74 34.26
C ASN A 526 -6.57 -11.28 33.92
N GLN A 527 -6.82 -10.95 32.67
CA GLN A 527 -8.15 -10.61 32.16
C GLN A 527 -9.02 -11.88 32.07
N THR A 528 -9.38 -12.44 33.23
CA THR A 528 -10.35 -13.55 33.33
C THR A 528 -11.77 -13.01 33.11
N ILE A 529 -12.33 -13.33 31.95
CA ILE A 529 -13.76 -13.26 31.61
C ILE A 529 -14.29 -11.81 31.46
N ALA A 530 -14.16 -11.31 30.22
CA ALA A 530 -14.56 -10.02 29.63
C ALA A 530 -13.42 -9.00 29.47
N PRO A 531 -12.47 -9.27 28.55
CA PRO A 531 -12.10 -8.25 27.54
C PRO A 531 -11.42 -8.77 26.25
N LEU A 532 -11.77 -9.97 25.76
CA LEU A 532 -11.63 -10.19 24.29
C LEU A 532 -12.66 -9.37 23.49
N ALA A 533 -13.52 -8.61 24.19
CA ALA A 533 -14.35 -7.57 23.59
C ALA A 533 -13.56 -6.31 23.22
N ASP A 534 -12.36 -6.10 23.78
CA ASP A 534 -11.56 -4.89 23.53
C ASP A 534 -10.39 -5.15 22.57
N TYR A 535 -9.89 -6.39 22.49
CA TYR A 535 -8.95 -6.80 21.46
C TYR A 535 -9.74 -7.10 20.17
N ASN A 536 -9.65 -6.19 19.20
CA ASN A 536 -10.28 -6.35 17.90
C ASN A 536 -9.44 -7.31 17.03
N ASP A 537 -9.70 -8.62 17.14
CA ASP A 537 -9.06 -9.62 16.27
C ASP A 537 -9.57 -9.59 14.81
N GLY A 538 -10.65 -8.84 14.57
CA GLY A 538 -11.25 -8.61 13.25
C GLY A 538 -10.36 -7.84 12.27
N ASN A 539 -9.34 -7.11 12.75
CA ASN A 539 -8.37 -6.40 11.91
C ASN A 539 -6.92 -6.91 12.09
N SER A 540 -6.78 -8.18 12.48
CA SER A 540 -5.46 -8.78 12.73
C SER A 540 -4.64 -9.00 11.45
N LEU A 541 -3.32 -9.17 11.62
CA LEU A 541 -2.37 -9.60 10.60
C LEU A 541 -2.88 -10.82 9.82
N ALA A 542 -3.47 -11.79 10.52
CA ALA A 542 -4.01 -13.00 9.90
C ALA A 542 -5.23 -12.71 9.02
N VAL A 543 -6.11 -11.79 9.43
CA VAL A 543 -7.25 -11.36 8.61
C VAL A 543 -6.76 -10.71 7.32
N LYS A 544 -5.79 -9.80 7.41
CA LYS A 544 -5.20 -9.11 6.24
C LYS A 544 -4.55 -10.10 5.27
N LEU A 545 -3.79 -11.07 5.79
CA LEU A 545 -3.17 -12.11 4.96
C LEU A 545 -4.21 -13.07 4.34
N GLN A 546 -5.21 -13.52 5.11
CA GLN A 546 -6.26 -14.39 4.60
C GLN A 546 -7.08 -13.70 3.50
N GLN A 547 -7.38 -12.41 3.65
CA GLN A 547 -8.04 -11.60 2.62
C GLN A 547 -7.19 -11.45 1.35
N ALA A 548 -5.87 -11.43 1.50
CA ALA A 548 -4.92 -11.44 0.38
C ALA A 548 -4.71 -12.84 -0.25
N GLY A 549 -5.45 -13.86 0.20
CA GLY A 549 -5.43 -15.20 -0.37
C GLY A 549 -4.41 -16.16 0.25
N TYR A 550 -3.85 -15.84 1.42
CA TYR A 550 -2.96 -16.75 2.13
C TYR A 550 -3.75 -17.87 2.83
N ASP A 551 -3.22 -19.10 2.79
CA ASP A 551 -3.66 -20.17 3.67
C ASP A 551 -2.99 -20.02 5.04
N THR A 552 -3.79 -19.68 6.06
CA THR A 552 -3.29 -19.22 7.36
C THR A 552 -3.46 -20.31 8.43
N MET A 553 -2.39 -20.58 9.18
CA MET A 553 -2.37 -21.55 10.27
C MET A 553 -1.88 -20.92 11.56
N TYR A 554 -2.65 -21.12 12.64
CA TYR A 554 -2.21 -20.84 14.01
C TYR A 554 -2.05 -22.15 14.77
N VAL A 555 -0.92 -22.32 15.47
CA VAL A 555 -0.73 -23.45 16.38
C VAL A 555 -0.08 -23.01 17.69
N GLY A 556 -0.70 -23.40 18.81
CA GLY A 556 -0.12 -23.25 20.14
C GLY A 556 -0.85 -22.29 21.08
N LYS A 557 -0.08 -21.52 21.87
CA LYS A 557 -0.60 -20.62 22.91
C LYS A 557 -1.19 -19.35 22.29
N TYR A 558 -2.50 -19.12 22.39
CA TYR A 558 -3.12 -17.87 21.95
C TYR A 558 -3.02 -16.76 23.01
N HIS A 559 -4.11 -16.45 23.71
CA HIS A 559 -4.12 -15.53 24.85
C HIS A 559 -4.49 -16.27 26.14
N ASN A 560 -3.98 -15.80 27.28
CA ASN A 560 -4.19 -16.46 28.58
C ASN A 560 -5.69 -16.57 28.98
N GLY A 561 -6.56 -15.70 28.45
CA GLY A 561 -8.01 -15.74 28.64
C GLY A 561 -8.77 -16.65 27.66
N TYR A 562 -8.10 -17.21 26.64
CA TYR A 562 -8.74 -17.98 25.57
C TYR A 562 -9.59 -19.17 26.04
N PRO A 563 -9.20 -19.98 27.05
CA PRO A 563 -10.01 -21.13 27.47
C PRO A 563 -11.42 -20.78 27.96
N ALA A 564 -11.65 -19.52 28.38
CA ALA A 564 -12.99 -19.04 28.72
C ALA A 564 -13.92 -18.97 27.49
N MET A 565 -13.35 -18.84 26.28
CA MET A 565 -14.08 -18.77 25.01
C MET A 565 -14.33 -20.14 24.37
N LYS A 566 -13.78 -21.22 24.97
CA LYS A 566 -13.96 -22.63 24.60
C LYS A 566 -13.68 -22.95 23.13
N THR A 567 -14.66 -22.76 22.27
CA THR A 567 -14.68 -23.20 20.87
C THR A 567 -14.56 -22.06 19.87
N TYR A 568 -14.35 -20.82 20.32
CA TYR A 568 -14.18 -19.69 19.42
C TYR A 568 -12.92 -19.83 18.56
N VAL A 569 -13.05 -19.58 17.26
CA VAL A 569 -11.92 -19.46 16.32
C VAL A 569 -11.85 -17.99 15.89
N PRO A 570 -10.72 -17.29 16.13
CA PRO A 570 -10.55 -15.92 15.66
C PRO A 570 -10.62 -15.83 14.13
N PRO A 571 -11.09 -14.70 13.57
CA PRO A 571 -11.09 -14.49 12.13
C PRO A 571 -9.66 -14.50 11.56
N GLY A 572 -9.53 -14.76 10.26
CA GLY A 572 -8.23 -14.76 9.59
C GLY A 572 -7.46 -16.07 9.62
N TRP A 573 -7.96 -17.14 10.26
CA TRP A 573 -7.26 -18.42 10.41
C TRP A 573 -7.96 -19.57 9.69
N SER A 574 -7.44 -19.98 8.54
CA SER A 574 -7.94 -21.14 7.79
C SER A 574 -7.81 -22.43 8.60
N HIS A 575 -6.73 -22.57 9.36
CA HIS A 575 -6.43 -23.70 10.24
C HIS A 575 -6.10 -23.19 11.65
N TRP A 576 -6.94 -23.53 12.61
CA TRP A 576 -6.79 -23.11 14.00
C TRP A 576 -6.51 -24.31 14.89
N MET A 577 -5.36 -24.30 15.57
CA MET A 577 -4.95 -25.34 16.51
C MET A 577 -4.41 -24.73 17.80
N ALA A 578 -5.28 -24.08 18.57
CA ALA A 578 -4.88 -23.39 19.80
C ALA A 578 -5.07 -24.25 21.05
N ASN A 579 -4.12 -24.22 21.97
CA ASN A 579 -4.27 -24.89 23.25
C ASN A 579 -5.45 -24.33 24.05
N ASN A 580 -6.30 -25.22 24.58
CA ASN A 580 -7.57 -24.89 25.23
C ASN A 580 -7.56 -25.23 26.74
N GLN A 581 -6.46 -24.88 27.41
CA GLN A 581 -6.31 -24.98 28.86
C GLN A 581 -5.53 -23.75 29.33
N GLY A 582 -5.77 -23.29 30.58
CA GLY A 582 -5.36 -21.98 31.10
C GLY A 582 -3.85 -21.69 31.20
N VAL A 583 -3.52 -20.75 32.09
CA VAL A 583 -2.16 -20.18 32.27
C VAL A 583 -1.10 -21.22 32.65
N THR A 584 -1.50 -22.33 33.24
CA THR A 584 -0.60 -23.44 33.61
C THR A 584 -1.01 -24.66 32.81
N LEU A 585 -0.36 -24.87 31.66
CA LEU A 585 -0.58 -26.07 30.87
C LEU A 585 0.20 -27.26 31.42
N PRO A 586 -0.38 -28.47 31.38
CA PRO A 586 0.40 -29.67 31.41
C PRO A 586 1.05 -29.86 30.02
N TRP A 587 2.36 -30.14 29.98
CA TRP A 587 3.13 -30.39 28.76
C TRP A 587 2.72 -31.67 28.02
N TYR A 588 1.81 -32.42 28.64
CA TYR A 588 1.18 -33.67 28.22
C TYR A 588 -0.27 -33.66 28.69
N ASP A 589 -1.11 -34.54 28.15
CA ASP A 589 -2.51 -34.69 28.51
C ASP A 589 -3.35 -33.39 28.40
N PHE A 590 -2.93 -32.49 27.49
CA PHE A 590 -3.59 -31.22 27.23
C PHE A 590 -4.73 -31.37 26.21
N THR A 591 -5.54 -30.33 26.07
CA THR A 591 -6.58 -30.23 25.02
C THR A 591 -6.32 -29.01 24.15
N VAL A 592 -6.77 -29.08 22.90
CA VAL A 592 -6.69 -28.00 21.90
C VAL A 592 -8.09 -27.72 21.35
N THR A 593 -8.27 -26.53 20.78
CA THR A 593 -9.41 -26.20 19.93
C THR A 593 -8.94 -26.24 18.48
N GLU A 594 -9.55 -27.13 17.71
CA GLU A 594 -9.31 -27.34 16.28
C GLU A 594 -10.47 -26.74 15.47
N GLY A 595 -10.22 -25.92 14.43
CA GLY A 595 -11.28 -25.40 13.56
C GLY A 595 -10.82 -24.44 12.46
N SER A 596 -11.76 -23.75 11.82
CA SER A 596 -11.49 -22.75 10.78
C SER A 596 -12.29 -21.45 11.00
N SER A 597 -11.68 -20.31 10.63
CA SER A 597 -12.38 -19.02 10.54
C SER A 597 -13.44 -19.00 9.44
N THR A 598 -13.31 -19.89 8.46
CA THR A 598 -14.22 -19.98 7.30
C THR A 598 -15.51 -20.74 7.59
N ASP A 599 -15.56 -21.46 8.71
CA ASP A 599 -16.78 -22.14 9.17
C ASP A 599 -17.85 -21.12 9.61
N GLN A 600 -19.12 -21.47 9.44
CA GLN A 600 -20.25 -20.61 9.82
C GLN A 600 -21.19 -21.34 10.80
N PRO A 601 -21.25 -20.93 12.08
CA PRO A 601 -20.42 -19.90 12.72
C PRO A 601 -18.96 -20.33 12.86
N SER A 602 -18.04 -19.37 12.95
CA SER A 602 -16.62 -19.65 13.17
C SER A 602 -16.39 -20.26 14.56
N GLN A 603 -16.42 -21.59 14.61
CA GLN A 603 -16.37 -22.39 15.82
C GLN A 603 -15.59 -23.67 15.58
N GLY A 604 -14.67 -23.96 16.49
CA GLY A 604 -13.88 -25.18 16.53
C GLY A 604 -14.43 -26.26 17.45
N THR A 605 -13.71 -27.38 17.51
CA THR A 605 -13.98 -28.54 18.35
C THR A 605 -12.84 -28.74 19.35
N ILE A 606 -13.17 -29.13 20.57
CA ILE A 606 -12.17 -29.46 21.59
C ILE A 606 -11.65 -30.88 21.35
N VAL A 607 -10.35 -31.02 21.14
CA VAL A 607 -9.65 -32.30 20.91
C VAL A 607 -8.71 -32.61 22.07
N GLY A 608 -8.67 -33.88 22.48
CA GLY A 608 -7.78 -34.41 23.51
C GLY A 608 -8.47 -35.33 24.54
N PRO A 609 -7.77 -35.74 25.61
CA PRO A 609 -6.41 -35.33 25.98
C PRO A 609 -5.36 -35.86 25.01
N ILE A 610 -4.37 -35.03 24.68
CA ILE A 610 -3.23 -35.34 23.82
C ILE A 610 -2.06 -35.72 24.73
N SER A 611 -1.62 -36.98 24.67
CA SER A 611 -0.54 -37.50 25.52
C SER A 611 0.87 -37.30 24.95
N GLN A 612 0.99 -36.76 23.73
CA GLN A 612 2.27 -36.35 23.14
C GLN A 612 2.78 -35.08 23.84
N HIS A 613 4.10 -34.86 23.83
CA HIS A 613 4.67 -33.61 24.33
C HIS A 613 4.20 -32.44 23.45
N VAL A 614 3.75 -31.34 24.07
CA VAL A 614 3.10 -30.21 23.37
C VAL A 614 3.93 -29.63 22.22
N THR A 615 5.25 -29.49 22.39
CA THR A 615 6.15 -29.00 21.33
C THR A 615 6.22 -29.94 20.12
N GLU A 616 6.21 -31.25 20.35
CA GLU A 616 6.24 -32.23 19.26
C GLU A 616 4.89 -32.29 18.54
N PHE A 617 3.79 -32.19 19.30
CA PHE A 617 2.45 -32.10 18.73
C PHE A 617 2.34 -30.87 17.82
N HIS A 618 2.74 -29.67 18.29
CA HIS A 618 2.70 -28.47 17.45
C HIS A 618 3.51 -28.60 16.16
N ARG A 619 4.73 -29.16 16.26
CA ARG A 619 5.56 -29.46 15.09
C ARG A 619 4.81 -30.38 14.12
N ASP A 620 4.26 -31.48 14.61
CA ASP A 620 3.62 -32.48 13.76
C ASP A 620 2.37 -31.92 13.05
N GLU A 621 1.62 -31.04 13.70
CA GLU A 621 0.51 -30.32 13.07
C GLU A 621 1.00 -29.38 11.95
N ILE A 622 2.10 -28.65 12.15
CA ILE A 622 2.69 -27.79 11.10
C ILE A 622 3.17 -28.63 9.92
N LEU A 623 3.86 -29.75 10.18
CA LEU A 623 4.31 -30.66 9.12
C LEU A 623 3.12 -31.23 8.35
N SER A 624 2.04 -31.60 9.04
CA SER A 624 0.79 -32.04 8.41
C SER A 624 0.16 -30.94 7.55
N PHE A 625 0.14 -29.69 8.01
CA PHE A 625 -0.31 -28.55 7.22
C PHE A 625 0.54 -28.38 5.95
N LEU A 626 1.87 -28.37 6.08
CA LEU A 626 2.78 -28.24 4.94
C LEU A 626 2.66 -29.39 3.94
N ASP A 627 2.29 -30.60 4.38
CA ASP A 627 2.04 -31.74 3.50
C ASP A 627 0.80 -31.58 2.62
N ASN A 628 -0.15 -30.76 3.08
CA ASN A 628 -1.48 -30.60 2.47
C ASN A 628 -1.72 -29.20 1.89
N VAL A 629 -0.83 -28.24 2.15
CA VAL A 629 -0.93 -26.89 1.60
C VAL A 629 -0.87 -26.93 0.06
N GLY A 630 -1.75 -26.15 -0.57
CA GLY A 630 -1.88 -26.08 -2.02
C GLY A 630 -0.76 -25.30 -2.69
N SER A 631 -1.08 -24.72 -3.84
CA SER A 631 -0.18 -23.76 -4.53
C SER A 631 -0.22 -22.36 -3.94
N ASP A 632 -1.21 -22.06 -3.11
CA ASP A 632 -1.47 -20.76 -2.53
C ASP A 632 -0.36 -20.39 -1.52
N PRO A 633 -0.02 -19.10 -1.36
CA PRO A 633 0.93 -18.68 -0.34
C PRO A 633 0.38 -19.00 1.05
N PHE A 634 1.26 -19.24 2.02
CA PHE A 634 0.83 -19.59 3.37
C PHE A 634 1.46 -18.73 4.46
N PHE A 635 0.77 -18.65 5.58
CA PHE A 635 1.26 -18.04 6.81
C PHE A 635 1.06 -18.98 7.99
N VAL A 636 2.16 -19.43 8.60
CA VAL A 636 2.16 -20.25 9.81
C VAL A 636 2.62 -19.42 10.99
N PHE A 637 1.83 -19.41 12.07
CA PHE A 637 2.20 -18.82 13.35
C PHE A 637 2.29 -19.91 14.43
N TRP A 638 3.52 -20.28 14.80
CA TRP A 638 3.80 -21.23 15.87
C TRP A 638 4.09 -20.52 17.19
N ALA A 639 3.08 -20.52 18.06
CA ALA A 639 3.13 -20.00 19.41
C ALA A 639 3.56 -21.08 20.41
N ALA A 640 4.86 -21.36 20.52
CA ALA A 640 5.40 -22.38 21.40
C ALA A 640 5.26 -22.02 22.89
N TYR A 641 5.08 -23.05 23.74
CA TYR A 641 5.15 -22.91 25.20
C TYR A 641 6.58 -22.95 25.73
N ALA A 642 7.51 -23.56 25.00
CA ALA A 642 8.89 -23.63 25.48
C ALA A 642 9.55 -22.24 25.43
N PRO A 643 10.34 -21.84 26.46
CA PRO A 643 10.67 -22.57 27.70
C PRO A 643 9.87 -22.17 28.98
N HIS A 644 8.62 -21.74 28.88
CA HIS A 644 7.81 -21.26 30.01
C HIS A 644 7.69 -22.28 31.17
N ALA A 645 7.55 -21.81 32.41
CA ALA A 645 7.42 -22.67 33.59
C ALA A 645 6.10 -23.48 33.63
N PRO A 646 6.09 -24.75 34.11
CA PRO A 646 7.25 -25.58 34.44
C PRO A 646 7.97 -26.02 33.16
N ALA A 647 9.26 -25.80 32.98
CA ALA A 647 9.94 -26.01 31.69
C ALA A 647 10.23 -27.49 31.38
N THR A 648 9.20 -28.29 31.13
CA THR A 648 9.34 -29.75 31.05
C THR A 648 10.07 -30.16 29.77
N PRO A 649 11.17 -30.92 29.85
CA PRO A 649 11.88 -31.39 28.67
C PRO A 649 11.18 -32.56 27.98
N ILE A 650 11.46 -32.75 26.68
CA ILE A 650 11.07 -33.95 25.94
C ILE A 650 11.80 -35.17 26.52
N PRO A 651 11.17 -36.38 26.54
CA PRO A 651 11.81 -37.56 27.07
C PRO A 651 13.11 -37.89 26.33
N GLY A 652 14.20 -38.04 27.08
CA GLY A 652 15.56 -38.24 26.55
C GLY A 652 16.47 -37.02 26.69
N ASP A 653 15.91 -35.81 26.83
CA ASP A 653 16.67 -34.56 26.97
C ASP A 653 17.00 -34.22 28.45
N GLU A 654 16.50 -34.99 29.42
CA GLU A 654 16.64 -34.68 30.86
C GLU A 654 18.09 -34.65 31.34
N GLY A 655 18.99 -35.35 30.64
CA GLY A 655 20.41 -35.42 30.96
C GLY A 655 21.25 -34.26 30.39
N LEU A 656 20.67 -33.40 29.55
CA LEU A 656 21.40 -32.31 28.92
C LEU A 656 21.67 -31.18 29.92
N PHE A 657 22.72 -30.39 29.65
CA PHE A 657 23.13 -29.23 30.46
C PHE A 657 23.36 -29.53 31.95
N TRP A 658 23.61 -30.78 32.36
CA TRP A 658 23.70 -31.19 33.76
C TRP A 658 24.76 -30.41 34.58
N ASP A 659 25.80 -29.90 33.93
CA ASP A 659 26.89 -29.11 34.50
C ASP A 659 26.73 -27.60 34.28
N TYR A 660 25.65 -27.16 33.63
CA TYR A 660 25.36 -25.76 33.44
C TYR A 660 24.85 -25.13 34.75
N GLU A 661 25.49 -24.03 35.13
CA GLU A 661 25.10 -23.16 36.22
C GLU A 661 25.14 -21.72 35.71
N TYR A 662 24.00 -21.03 35.78
CA TYR A 662 23.93 -19.62 35.38
C TYR A 662 24.46 -18.73 36.50
N ARG A 663 25.49 -17.92 36.20
CA ARG A 663 26.22 -17.10 37.17
C ARG A 663 26.72 -15.77 36.58
N ASP A 664 26.00 -15.20 35.62
CA ASP A 664 26.41 -13.92 35.01
C ASP A 664 26.32 -12.74 36.01
N ARG A 665 26.74 -11.54 35.58
CA ARG A 665 26.69 -10.29 36.36
C ARG A 665 25.24 -9.82 36.52
N ALA A 666 24.95 -9.14 37.63
CA ALA A 666 23.63 -8.93 38.23
C ALA A 666 22.99 -10.16 38.90
N TYR A 667 23.36 -11.41 38.56
CA TYR A 667 22.89 -12.58 39.32
C TYR A 667 23.36 -12.52 40.78
N GLY A 668 22.40 -12.48 41.70
CA GLY A 668 22.73 -12.37 43.13
C GLY A 668 23.34 -11.01 43.51
N GLU A 669 22.95 -9.94 42.82
CA GLU A 669 23.25 -8.55 43.20
C GLU A 669 22.98 -8.31 44.69
N THR A 670 23.94 -7.69 45.38
CA THR A 670 23.92 -7.53 46.85
C THR A 670 23.70 -6.10 47.33
N ASP A 671 24.10 -5.11 46.53
CA ASP A 671 23.74 -3.72 46.77
C ASP A 671 22.46 -3.44 45.98
N LEU A 672 21.38 -3.11 46.69
CA LEU A 672 20.11 -2.73 46.10
C LEU A 672 19.71 -1.33 46.58
N SER A 673 20.65 -0.56 47.18
CA SER A 673 20.32 0.67 47.89
C SER A 673 19.86 1.82 46.98
N ASP A 674 20.15 1.70 45.69
CA ASP A 674 19.78 2.57 44.59
C ASP A 674 18.57 2.04 43.78
N LYS A 675 18.01 0.90 44.19
CA LYS A 675 16.84 0.29 43.55
C LYS A 675 15.54 0.82 44.16
N PRO A 676 14.41 0.73 43.43
CA PRO A 676 13.11 1.09 43.95
C PRO A 676 12.67 0.26 45.16
N SER A 677 11.76 0.83 45.94
CA SER A 677 11.25 0.24 47.18
C SER A 677 10.73 -1.19 47.01
N TRP A 678 10.06 -1.51 45.90
CA TRP A 678 9.55 -2.86 45.64
C TRP A 678 10.65 -3.89 45.34
N VAL A 679 11.78 -3.46 44.78
CA VAL A 679 12.96 -4.31 44.57
C VAL A 679 13.67 -4.54 45.89
N THR A 680 13.78 -3.53 46.75
CA THR A 680 14.46 -3.66 48.05
C THR A 680 13.64 -4.40 49.12
N ASP A 681 12.35 -4.66 48.89
CA ASP A 681 11.47 -5.31 49.86
C ASP A 681 11.92 -6.76 50.14
N PRO A 682 12.26 -7.12 51.39
CA PRO A 682 12.65 -8.48 51.74
C PRO A 682 11.50 -9.50 51.59
N ASN A 683 10.25 -9.06 51.44
CA ASN A 683 9.06 -9.87 51.18
C ASN A 683 8.62 -9.84 49.71
N ARG A 684 9.45 -9.32 48.79
CA ARG A 684 9.15 -9.32 47.35
C ARG A 684 8.79 -10.72 46.86
N PHE A 685 7.76 -10.79 46.01
CA PHE A 685 7.26 -12.04 45.44
C PHE A 685 8.38 -12.66 44.59
N LEU A 686 8.90 -13.79 45.05
CA LEU A 686 9.64 -14.74 44.21
C LEU A 686 8.59 -15.77 43.76
N PRO A 687 8.16 -15.82 42.49
CA PRO A 687 7.59 -17.05 41.97
C PRO A 687 8.73 -18.07 42.04
N GLU A 688 8.67 -18.89 43.10
CA GLU A 688 9.71 -19.78 43.62
C GLU A 688 10.92 -19.09 44.28
N LYS A 689 11.11 -19.34 45.59
CA LYS A 689 12.35 -19.09 46.32
C LYS A 689 13.53 -19.69 45.53
N ASN A 690 14.28 -18.86 44.80
CA ASN A 690 15.34 -19.23 43.85
C ASN A 690 14.83 -20.17 42.75
N PRO A 691 14.71 -19.75 41.47
CA PRO A 691 14.91 -20.70 40.40
C PRO A 691 16.28 -21.34 40.64
N ASN A 692 16.27 -22.60 41.05
CA ASN A 692 17.51 -23.33 41.23
C ASN A 692 18.10 -23.58 39.83
N ASP A 693 19.38 -23.95 39.76
CA ASP A 693 20.01 -24.27 38.48
C ASP A 693 19.24 -25.33 37.68
N GLU A 694 18.39 -26.13 38.34
CA GLU A 694 17.54 -27.10 37.65
C GLU A 694 16.49 -26.43 36.77
N PHE A 695 15.82 -25.37 37.24
CA PHE A 695 14.86 -24.65 36.41
C PHE A 695 15.54 -24.01 35.19
N HIS A 696 16.71 -23.39 35.35
CA HIS A 696 17.47 -22.83 34.23
C HIS A 696 17.83 -23.94 33.22
N ARG A 697 18.29 -25.09 33.71
CA ARG A 697 18.59 -26.25 32.86
C ARG A 697 17.35 -26.76 32.16
N ASP A 698 16.22 -26.86 32.84
CA ASP A 698 14.93 -27.30 32.28
C ASP A 698 14.43 -26.34 31.18
N GLN A 699 14.62 -25.02 31.34
CA GLN A 699 14.39 -24.07 30.25
C GLN A 699 15.27 -24.37 29.03
N LEU A 700 16.57 -24.59 29.21
CA LEU A 700 17.48 -24.95 28.11
C LEU A 700 17.15 -26.31 27.47
N ARG A 701 16.70 -27.29 28.27
CA ARG A 701 16.33 -28.64 27.80
C ARG A 701 15.03 -28.62 27.01
N SER A 702 14.00 -27.91 27.48
CA SER A 702 12.73 -27.79 26.76
C SER A 702 12.89 -27.09 25.39
N LEU A 703 13.86 -26.19 25.26
CA LEU A 703 14.24 -25.60 23.97
C LEU A 703 14.79 -26.60 22.95
N GLN A 704 15.32 -27.76 23.36
CA GLN A 704 15.89 -28.74 22.42
C GLN A 704 14.83 -29.35 21.50
N GLY A 705 13.62 -29.54 22.03
CA GLY A 705 12.48 -29.99 21.24
C GLY A 705 12.08 -28.99 20.18
N LEU A 706 12.09 -27.71 20.54
CA LEU A 706 11.83 -26.63 19.60
C LEU A 706 12.95 -26.54 18.54
N ASP A 707 14.22 -26.59 18.94
CA ASP A 707 15.37 -26.53 18.02
C ASP A 707 15.28 -27.58 16.91
N ARG A 708 14.98 -28.83 17.29
CA ARG A 708 14.77 -29.92 16.32
C ARG A 708 13.51 -29.69 15.48
N GLY A 709 12.42 -29.23 16.09
CA GLY A 709 11.17 -28.95 15.38
C GLY A 709 11.30 -27.85 14.32
N VAL A 710 12.06 -26.78 14.59
CA VAL A 710 12.36 -25.74 13.59
C VAL A 710 13.15 -26.32 12.43
N GLN A 711 14.15 -27.17 12.71
CA GLN A 711 14.90 -27.85 11.65
C GLN A 711 14.00 -28.75 10.81
N ASP A 712 13.11 -29.54 11.44
CA ASP A 712 12.16 -30.42 10.75
C ASP A 712 11.25 -29.62 9.79
N ILE A 713 10.77 -28.45 10.22
CA ILE A 713 9.92 -27.56 9.39
C ILE A 713 10.70 -27.00 8.19
N VAL A 714 11.91 -26.48 8.43
CA VAL A 714 12.77 -25.95 7.35
C VAL A 714 13.11 -27.06 6.35
N ASP A 715 13.48 -28.24 6.82
CA ASP A 715 13.76 -29.39 5.97
C ASP A 715 12.53 -29.81 5.16
N ARG A 716 11.33 -29.68 5.74
CA ARG A 716 10.09 -29.99 5.02
C ARG A 716 9.78 -28.98 3.92
N VAL A 717 9.92 -27.68 4.21
CA VAL A 717 9.80 -26.60 3.20
C VAL A 717 10.80 -26.80 2.07
N ASN A 718 12.04 -27.16 2.39
CA ASN A 718 13.07 -27.49 1.40
C ASN A 718 12.66 -28.71 0.55
N ALA A 719 12.17 -29.78 1.17
CA ALA A 719 11.73 -30.99 0.47
C ALA A 719 10.52 -30.77 -0.44
N LEU A 720 9.67 -29.79 -0.12
CA LEU A 720 8.54 -29.37 -0.94
C LEU A 720 8.91 -28.40 -2.07
N GLY A 721 10.18 -27.96 -2.14
CA GLY A 721 10.62 -26.99 -3.15
C GLY A 721 10.02 -25.60 -2.96
N MET A 722 9.81 -25.18 -1.71
CA MET A 722 9.24 -23.87 -1.36
C MET A 722 10.28 -22.91 -0.75
N ALA A 723 11.53 -23.36 -0.62
CA ALA A 723 12.60 -22.64 0.07
C ALA A 723 12.91 -21.25 -0.51
N ASP A 724 12.79 -21.09 -1.83
CA ASP A 724 13.05 -19.86 -2.57
C ASP A 724 12.00 -18.77 -2.35
N ARG A 725 10.89 -19.10 -1.67
CA ARG A 725 9.80 -18.20 -1.36
C ARG A 725 9.34 -18.27 0.09
N THR A 726 10.02 -18.97 0.99
CA THR A 726 9.63 -19.01 2.42
C THR A 726 10.57 -18.19 3.28
N VAL A 727 10.01 -17.26 4.05
CA VAL A 727 10.70 -16.46 5.07
C VAL A 727 10.33 -16.97 6.45
N PHE A 728 11.34 -17.17 7.29
CA PHE A 728 11.23 -17.63 8.66
C PHE A 728 11.59 -16.49 9.62
N PHE A 729 10.74 -16.30 10.62
CA PHE A 729 10.96 -15.36 11.72
C PHE A 729 10.99 -16.15 13.02
N ILE A 730 11.99 -15.90 13.86
CA ILE A 730 12.06 -16.48 15.20
C ILE A 730 12.33 -15.42 16.23
N PHE A 731 11.42 -15.29 17.20
CA PHE A 731 11.61 -14.41 18.36
C PHE A 731 10.97 -14.98 19.63
N SER A 732 11.16 -14.30 20.77
CA SER A 732 10.44 -14.62 22.01
C SER A 732 9.46 -13.52 22.36
N ASP A 733 8.32 -13.89 22.96
CA ASP A 733 7.32 -12.91 23.41
C ASP A 733 7.77 -12.09 24.62
N ASN A 734 8.75 -12.56 25.38
CA ASN A 734 9.43 -11.85 26.46
C ASN A 734 10.68 -12.61 26.91
N GLY A 735 11.60 -11.91 27.56
CA GLY A 735 12.72 -12.53 28.29
C GLY A 735 12.30 -13.06 29.67
N TYR A 736 13.27 -13.45 30.50
CA TYR A 736 13.05 -13.99 31.84
C TYR A 736 14.24 -13.76 32.78
N LEU A 737 13.98 -13.24 33.98
CA LEU A 737 14.98 -13.12 35.04
C LEU A 737 15.21 -14.46 35.74
N TRP A 738 16.48 -14.88 35.83
CA TRP A 738 16.96 -16.08 36.49
C TRP A 738 17.49 -15.84 37.90
N GLY A 739 17.53 -14.59 38.36
CA GLY A 739 18.09 -14.21 39.65
C GLY A 739 18.82 -12.87 39.64
N GLU A 740 18.89 -12.22 38.47
CA GLU A 740 19.37 -10.87 38.29
C GLU A 740 18.57 -9.91 39.16
N HIS A 741 19.26 -8.96 39.80
CA HIS A 741 18.66 -8.02 40.77
C HIS A 741 18.01 -8.72 41.99
N GLY A 742 18.31 -10.01 42.16
CA GLY A 742 17.64 -10.94 43.06
C GLY A 742 16.14 -11.11 42.79
N LEU A 743 15.73 -10.91 41.53
CA LEU A 743 14.40 -11.08 41.00
C LEU A 743 14.33 -12.33 40.10
N SER A 744 13.13 -12.86 39.91
CA SER A 744 12.86 -13.97 38.97
C SER A 744 11.51 -13.74 38.31
N GLY A 745 11.39 -14.07 37.03
CA GLY A 745 10.15 -13.91 36.28
C GLY A 745 10.24 -12.89 35.14
N LYS A 746 9.09 -12.33 34.78
CA LYS A 746 8.89 -11.40 33.65
C LYS A 746 8.01 -10.23 34.04
N GLY A 747 7.88 -9.25 33.15
CA GLY A 747 7.02 -8.08 33.36
C GLY A 747 7.72 -6.89 34.02
N MET A 748 9.05 -6.98 34.23
CA MET A 748 9.92 -5.91 34.72
C MET A 748 10.62 -5.18 33.57
N ALA A 749 11.12 -3.97 33.82
CA ALA A 749 11.76 -3.14 32.81
C ALA A 749 13.19 -3.56 32.45
N TYR A 750 13.84 -4.45 33.22
CA TYR A 750 15.24 -4.87 33.04
C TYR A 750 15.46 -5.63 31.71
N GLU A 751 16.67 -5.52 31.14
CA GLU A 751 17.09 -6.09 29.86
C GLU A 751 16.75 -7.59 29.79
N GLU A 752 16.94 -8.34 30.87
CA GLU A 752 16.64 -9.77 30.92
C GLU A 752 15.15 -10.09 30.69
N ALA A 753 14.24 -9.16 30.99
CA ALA A 753 12.81 -9.32 30.74
C ALA A 753 12.35 -8.75 29.38
N VAL A 754 12.93 -7.63 28.93
CA VAL A 754 12.49 -6.96 27.68
C VAL A 754 13.28 -7.39 26.45
N ARG A 755 14.51 -7.87 26.59
CA ARG A 755 15.37 -8.26 25.47
C ARG A 755 15.13 -9.72 25.11
N VAL A 756 15.01 -9.98 23.81
CA VAL A 756 14.61 -11.29 23.27
C VAL A 756 15.58 -11.74 22.16
N PRO A 757 15.72 -13.05 21.92
CA PRO A 757 16.38 -13.49 20.69
C PRO A 757 15.49 -13.08 19.50
N PHE A 758 16.08 -12.59 18.41
CA PHE A 758 15.36 -12.33 17.17
C PHE A 758 16.23 -12.57 15.95
N ALA A 759 15.74 -13.38 15.01
CA ALA A 759 16.37 -13.59 13.71
C ALA A 759 15.34 -13.80 12.61
N VAL A 760 15.72 -13.42 11.40
CA VAL A 760 14.94 -13.62 10.18
C VAL A 760 15.84 -14.26 9.14
N PHE A 761 15.37 -15.31 8.47
CA PHE A 761 16.15 -16.04 7.47
C PHE A 761 15.23 -16.65 6.41
N GLY A 762 15.79 -17.06 5.26
CA GLY A 762 15.05 -17.65 4.16
C GLY A 762 15.07 -16.78 2.90
N ALA A 763 14.00 -16.84 2.13
CA ALA A 763 13.88 -16.19 0.82
C ALA A 763 14.14 -14.68 0.87
N GLY A 764 15.10 -14.20 0.07
CA GLY A 764 15.35 -12.76 -0.09
C GLY A 764 15.95 -12.05 1.14
N ILE A 765 16.40 -12.79 2.16
CA ILE A 765 16.97 -12.22 3.38
C ILE A 765 18.50 -12.22 3.33
N ASP A 766 19.10 -11.04 3.51
CA ASP A 766 20.56 -10.91 3.60
C ASP A 766 21.10 -11.54 4.90
N SER A 767 22.27 -12.17 4.79
CA SER A 767 22.98 -12.72 5.95
C SER A 767 23.75 -11.63 6.69
N GLY A 768 23.57 -11.50 8.00
CA GLY A 768 24.27 -10.47 8.77
C GLY A 768 23.88 -10.38 10.24
N THR A 769 24.50 -9.44 10.93
CA THR A 769 24.09 -9.02 12.27
C THR A 769 23.78 -7.54 12.23
N ASP A 770 22.64 -7.18 12.81
CA ASP A 770 22.18 -5.81 12.94
C ASP A 770 22.07 -5.45 14.43
N ASP A 771 22.71 -4.34 14.80
CA ASP A 771 22.81 -3.87 16.19
C ASP A 771 21.87 -2.69 16.48
N ARG A 772 21.01 -2.30 15.55
CA ARG A 772 19.99 -1.25 15.75
C ARG A 772 18.94 -1.69 16.77
N LEU A 773 18.20 -0.72 17.31
CA LEU A 773 17.17 -0.97 18.32
C LEU A 773 15.88 -1.46 17.66
N ILE A 774 15.53 -2.73 17.88
CA ILE A 774 14.37 -3.39 17.27
C ILE A 774 13.31 -3.69 18.33
N LEU A 775 12.06 -3.39 18.03
CA LEU A 775 10.89 -3.80 18.83
C LEU A 775 10.22 -4.95 18.08
N ALA A 776 10.62 -6.19 18.34
CA ALA A 776 10.22 -7.36 17.56
C ALA A 776 8.70 -7.56 17.52
N ASP A 777 8.01 -7.24 18.62
CA ASP A 777 6.55 -7.31 18.73
C ASP A 777 5.82 -6.26 17.89
N LEU A 778 6.42 -5.08 17.69
CA LEU A 778 5.83 -4.01 16.91
C LEU A 778 6.28 -4.03 15.44
N ASP A 779 7.53 -4.38 15.16
CA ASP A 779 8.15 -4.29 13.84
C ASP A 779 7.80 -5.47 12.92
N LEU A 780 7.49 -6.64 13.50
CA LEU A 780 7.27 -7.86 12.71
C LEU A 780 5.97 -7.82 11.88
N GLY A 781 4.88 -7.32 12.46
CA GLY A 781 3.59 -7.15 11.78
C GLY A 781 3.69 -6.34 10.47
N PRO A 782 4.16 -5.08 10.51
CA PRO A 782 4.31 -4.28 9.29
C PRO A 782 5.36 -4.86 8.33
N THR A 783 6.39 -5.56 8.83
CA THR A 783 7.37 -6.24 7.96
C THR A 783 6.73 -7.32 7.09
N ILE A 784 5.89 -8.17 7.68
CA ILE A 784 5.21 -9.26 6.95
C ILE A 784 4.23 -8.68 5.93
N LEU A 785 3.47 -7.65 6.30
CA LEU A 785 2.53 -6.99 5.40
C LEU A 785 3.27 -6.32 4.22
N ASP A 786 4.36 -5.61 4.49
CA ASP A 786 5.22 -4.99 3.46
C ASP A 786 5.80 -6.05 2.50
N MET A 787 6.33 -7.16 3.03
CA MET A 787 6.79 -8.29 2.22
C MET A 787 5.68 -8.95 1.38
N ALA A 788 4.43 -8.91 1.86
CA ALA A 788 3.27 -9.44 1.15
C ALA A 788 2.67 -8.46 0.12
N GLY A 789 3.17 -7.21 0.06
CA GLY A 789 2.58 -6.15 -0.75
C GLY A 789 1.25 -5.61 -0.21
N ILE A 790 0.99 -5.79 1.09
CA ILE A 790 -0.24 -5.39 1.78
C ILE A 790 0.04 -4.13 2.60
N ALA A 791 -0.82 -3.11 2.48
CA ALA A 791 -0.73 -1.93 3.32
C ALA A 791 -0.96 -2.28 4.80
N SER A 792 -0.16 -1.72 5.71
CA SER A 792 -0.24 -2.10 7.13
C SER A 792 -1.54 -1.66 7.82
N GLY A 793 -2.23 -0.62 7.33
CA GLY A 793 -3.39 -0.02 7.99
C GLY A 793 -3.00 0.69 9.29
N GLY A 794 -1.81 1.32 9.32
CA GLY A 794 -1.18 1.89 10.52
C GLY A 794 -0.40 0.86 11.36
N SER A 795 0.58 1.33 12.14
CA SER A 795 1.37 0.53 13.09
C SER A 795 2.16 1.44 14.04
N ASP A 796 2.41 1.01 15.28
CA ASP A 796 3.39 1.67 16.17
C ASP A 796 4.83 1.21 15.89
N GLY A 797 5.00 0.15 15.08
CA GLY A 797 6.28 -0.38 14.63
C GLY A 797 6.72 0.16 13.27
N SER A 798 7.83 -0.36 12.77
CA SER A 798 8.36 -0.04 11.43
C SER A 798 8.79 -1.31 10.70
N SER A 799 8.51 -1.39 9.40
CA SER A 799 8.96 -2.51 8.58
C SER A 799 10.49 -2.67 8.62
N LEU A 800 10.93 -3.90 8.85
CA LEU A 800 12.33 -4.32 8.84
C LEU A 800 12.81 -4.64 7.42
N LEU A 801 11.92 -4.70 6.42
CA LEU A 801 12.26 -5.10 5.05
C LEU A 801 13.46 -4.33 4.46
N PRO A 802 13.61 -3.01 4.64
CA PRO A 802 14.81 -2.31 4.19
C PRO A 802 16.09 -2.84 4.86
N LEU A 803 16.04 -3.17 6.17
CA LEU A 803 17.19 -3.72 6.90
C LEU A 803 17.54 -5.14 6.40
N LEU A 804 16.51 -5.95 6.16
CA LEU A 804 16.62 -7.34 5.72
C LEU A 804 17.12 -7.47 4.26
N SER A 805 17.02 -6.40 3.47
CA SER A 805 17.52 -6.28 2.09
C SER A 805 18.82 -5.48 1.98
N GLY A 806 19.54 -5.31 3.09
CA GLY A 806 20.85 -4.66 3.13
C GLY A 806 20.83 -3.13 3.01
N GLN A 807 19.65 -2.50 3.06
CA GLN A 807 19.52 -1.04 3.06
C GLN A 807 19.80 -0.47 4.46
N SER A 808 20.01 0.84 4.51
CA SER A 808 20.29 1.57 5.74
C SER A 808 19.38 2.80 5.83
N PRO A 809 18.08 2.60 6.13
CA PRO A 809 17.15 3.70 6.33
C PRO A 809 17.49 4.50 7.59
N ALA A 810 16.86 5.67 7.74
CA ALA A 810 16.77 6.31 9.04
C ALA A 810 16.00 5.38 10.00
N TRP A 811 16.45 5.29 11.24
CA TRP A 811 15.90 4.37 12.24
C TRP A 811 15.64 5.08 13.56
N ARG A 812 14.94 4.43 14.48
CA ARG A 812 14.66 4.98 15.81
C ARG A 812 15.91 5.03 16.68
N ASP A 813 16.04 6.10 17.45
CA ASP A 813 17.12 6.31 18.41
C ASP A 813 16.73 5.92 19.85
N SER A 814 15.44 5.73 20.11
CA SER A 814 14.88 5.35 21.41
C SER A 814 13.71 4.37 21.26
N MET A 815 13.43 3.63 22.34
CA MET A 815 12.30 2.71 22.46
C MET A 815 11.58 2.94 23.78
N LEU A 816 10.26 3.01 23.70
CA LEU A 816 9.35 3.05 24.85
C LEU A 816 8.90 1.63 25.23
N PHE A 817 9.07 1.29 26.50
CA PHE A 817 8.57 0.09 27.17
C PHE A 817 7.54 0.45 28.22
N GLU A 818 6.51 -0.38 28.40
CA GLU A 818 5.44 -0.10 29.35
C GLU A 818 4.92 -1.37 30.04
N SER A 819 4.39 -1.20 31.25
CA SER A 819 3.69 -2.25 31.99
C SER A 819 2.72 -1.66 33.00
N TRP A 820 1.52 -2.25 33.10
CA TRP A 820 0.41 -1.73 33.90
C TRP A 820 0.20 -2.49 35.22
N GLY A 821 1.19 -3.24 35.69
CA GLY A 821 1.20 -3.81 37.05
C GLY A 821 0.06 -4.80 37.36
N ASN A 822 -0.64 -5.33 36.35
CA ASN A 822 -1.81 -6.16 36.56
C ASN A 822 -1.43 -7.62 36.91
N GLY A 823 -1.09 -7.85 38.18
CA GLY A 823 -1.48 -9.01 38.99
C GLY A 823 -1.07 -10.44 38.60
N ALA A 824 -0.44 -10.69 37.45
CA ALA A 824 0.04 -12.02 37.07
C ALA A 824 1.55 -12.23 37.29
N SER A 825 2.36 -11.17 37.22
CA SER A 825 3.83 -11.29 37.19
C SER A 825 4.56 -10.72 38.43
N GLY A 826 3.86 -10.07 39.36
CA GLY A 826 4.45 -9.61 40.63
C GLY A 826 3.83 -8.33 41.19
N PRO A 827 4.29 -7.87 42.38
CA PRO A 827 3.77 -6.71 43.11
C PRO A 827 4.43 -5.39 42.67
N TYR A 828 4.94 -5.31 41.44
CA TYR A 828 5.58 -4.10 40.93
C TYR A 828 4.53 -3.09 40.46
N CYS A 829 4.80 -1.80 40.67
CA CYS A 829 3.92 -0.72 40.22
C CYS A 829 3.86 -0.66 38.69
N THR A 830 2.81 -0.04 38.16
CA THR A 830 2.81 0.46 36.78
C THR A 830 4.10 1.23 36.51
N TRP A 831 4.76 0.94 35.39
CA TRP A 831 6.03 1.55 35.01
C TRP A 831 6.08 1.80 33.51
N ALA A 832 6.90 2.77 33.12
CA ALA A 832 7.34 2.97 31.75
C ALA A 832 8.85 3.15 31.74
N ALA A 833 9.51 2.76 30.66
CA ALA A 833 10.93 2.95 30.48
C ALA A 833 11.25 3.42 29.07
N LEU A 834 12.27 4.27 28.96
CA LEU A 834 12.82 4.72 27.69
C LEU A 834 14.25 4.19 27.59
N ARG A 835 14.57 3.54 26.46
CA ARG A 835 15.90 3.01 26.20
C ARG A 835 16.44 3.52 24.88
N THR A 836 17.62 4.09 24.92
CA THR A 836 18.44 4.49 23.77
C THR A 836 19.60 3.49 23.61
N GLU A 837 20.50 3.72 22.65
CA GLU A 837 21.72 2.91 22.53
C GLU A 837 22.56 2.91 23.82
N ARG A 838 22.60 4.03 24.55
CA ARG A 838 23.44 4.22 25.73
C ARG A 838 22.68 4.28 27.04
N TRP A 839 21.53 4.92 27.07
CA TRP A 839 20.82 5.24 28.31
C TRP A 839 19.53 4.47 28.43
N LYS A 840 19.21 4.06 29.65
CA LYS A 840 17.90 3.55 30.01
C LYS A 840 17.37 4.25 31.23
N TYR A 841 16.18 4.81 31.12
CA TYR A 841 15.48 5.49 32.20
C TYR A 841 14.17 4.77 32.50
N ILE A 842 13.93 4.43 33.76
CA ILE A 842 12.74 3.72 34.22
C ILE A 842 12.02 4.64 35.19
N LEU A 843 10.72 4.84 34.98
CA LEU A 843 9.86 5.63 35.87
C LEU A 843 8.66 4.81 36.28
N GLN A 844 8.45 4.72 37.60
CA GLN A 844 7.28 4.10 38.18
C GLN A 844 6.17 5.12 38.46
N ALA A 845 4.93 4.64 38.47
CA ALA A 845 3.77 5.48 38.75
C ALA A 845 3.75 6.07 40.18
N ASN A 846 4.54 5.52 41.11
CA ASN A 846 4.73 6.06 42.46
C ASN A 846 5.81 7.17 42.51
N GLY A 847 6.48 7.47 41.40
CA GLY A 847 7.54 8.47 41.29
C GLY A 847 8.95 7.97 41.58
N GLU A 848 9.14 6.66 41.80
CA GLU A 848 10.48 6.08 41.88
C GLU A 848 11.09 5.95 40.49
N GLU A 849 12.40 6.21 40.40
CA GLU A 849 13.15 6.34 39.16
C GLU A 849 14.39 5.46 39.18
N GLU A 850 14.82 5.00 38.00
CA GLU A 850 16.14 4.40 37.80
C GLU A 850 16.77 4.97 36.51
N LEU A 851 18.10 5.09 36.46
CA LEU A 851 18.84 5.57 35.29
C LEU A 851 20.13 4.77 35.11
N TYR A 852 20.30 4.10 33.96
CA TYR A 852 21.45 3.26 33.67
C TYR A 852 22.23 3.76 32.44
N ASP A 853 23.55 3.81 32.54
CA ASP A 853 24.47 3.96 31.39
C ASP A 853 24.85 2.56 30.87
N LEU A 854 24.09 2.04 29.91
CA LEU A 854 24.26 0.72 29.32
C LEU A 854 25.61 0.51 28.63
N THR A 855 26.37 1.58 28.34
CA THR A 855 27.74 1.44 27.81
C THR A 855 28.73 0.99 28.89
N THR A 856 28.57 1.49 30.12
CA THR A 856 29.46 1.16 31.25
C THR A 856 28.87 0.11 32.19
N ASP A 857 27.55 0.02 32.24
CA ASP A 857 26.76 -0.88 33.08
C ASP A 857 25.66 -1.58 32.23
N PRO A 858 26.04 -2.52 31.35
CA PRO A 858 25.08 -3.23 30.50
C PRO A 858 24.17 -4.22 31.27
N PHE A 859 24.42 -4.41 32.58
CA PHE A 859 23.67 -5.30 33.46
C PHE A 859 22.82 -4.55 34.48
N GLU A 860 22.68 -3.22 34.32
CA GLU A 860 21.79 -2.38 35.12
C GLU A 860 21.97 -2.55 36.64
N GLN A 861 23.19 -2.62 37.15
CA GLN A 861 23.47 -2.77 38.59
C GLN A 861 23.61 -1.44 39.33
N GLU A 862 24.03 -0.36 38.67
CA GLU A 862 24.26 0.94 39.31
C GLU A 862 23.39 2.03 38.67
N SER A 863 22.34 2.40 39.39
CA SER A 863 21.39 3.42 39.02
C SER A 863 21.90 4.82 39.35
N LEU A 864 22.12 5.63 38.32
CA LEU A 864 22.71 6.97 38.38
C LEU A 864 21.70 8.08 38.67
N HIS A 865 20.42 7.74 38.92
CA HIS A 865 19.33 8.72 39.08
C HIS A 865 19.49 9.67 40.28
N LEU A 866 20.30 9.29 41.28
CA LEU A 866 20.63 10.12 42.45
C LEU A 866 21.90 10.97 42.28
N ASP A 867 22.70 10.73 41.23
CA ASP A 867 23.95 11.46 41.01
C ASP A 867 23.66 12.78 40.27
N PRO A 868 23.92 13.95 40.89
CA PRO A 868 23.69 15.26 40.27
C PRO A 868 24.43 15.47 38.95
N ALA A 869 25.48 14.70 38.65
CA ALA A 869 26.21 14.77 37.38
C ALA A 869 25.35 14.34 36.18
N PHE A 870 24.33 13.52 36.40
CA PHE A 870 23.45 12.98 35.34
C PHE A 870 22.05 13.60 35.34
N GLU A 871 21.80 14.64 36.15
CA GLU A 871 20.50 15.31 36.27
C GLU A 871 19.94 15.78 34.92
N THR A 872 20.78 16.36 34.05
CA THR A 872 20.33 16.81 32.72
C THR A 872 19.88 15.64 31.84
N ILE A 873 20.64 14.55 31.82
CA ILE A 873 20.30 13.35 31.03
C ILE A 873 19.01 12.73 31.57
N ARG A 874 18.86 12.64 32.91
CA ARG A 874 17.64 12.16 33.57
C ARG A 874 16.43 13.01 33.18
N ALA A 875 16.56 14.34 33.23
CA ALA A 875 15.49 15.27 32.90
C ALA A 875 15.07 15.15 31.42
N ASP A 876 16.04 15.11 30.49
CA ASP A 876 15.76 14.98 29.06
C ASP A 876 15.02 13.67 28.74
N LEU A 877 15.49 12.53 29.28
CA LEU A 877 14.85 11.23 29.10
C LEU A 877 13.48 11.16 29.78
N SER A 878 13.32 11.81 30.93
CA SER A 878 12.03 11.91 31.62
C SER A 878 11.03 12.71 30.79
N ASP A 879 11.43 13.85 30.22
CA ASP A 879 10.57 14.66 29.36
C ASP A 879 10.16 13.91 28.09
N GLU A 880 11.09 13.20 27.45
CA GLU A 880 10.80 12.33 26.31
C GLU A 880 9.82 11.20 26.69
N LEU A 881 10.10 10.46 27.78
CA LEU A 881 9.22 9.40 28.27
C LEU A 881 7.82 9.92 28.60
N ASN A 882 7.71 11.08 29.26
CA ASN A 882 6.43 11.70 29.58
C ASN A 882 5.64 12.12 28.34
N SER A 883 6.33 12.46 27.25
CA SER A 883 5.69 12.82 25.98
C SER A 883 5.13 11.61 25.23
N GLN A 884 5.64 10.40 25.47
CA GLN A 884 5.27 9.20 24.70
C GLN A 884 4.37 8.23 25.48
N LYS A 885 4.55 8.09 26.80
CA LYS A 885 3.85 7.06 27.59
C LYS A 885 2.33 7.18 27.56
N ALA A 886 1.65 6.06 27.52
CA ALA A 886 0.20 5.96 27.49
C ALA A 886 -0.45 6.29 28.85
N LEU A 887 -1.76 6.54 28.82
CA LEU A 887 -2.56 6.75 30.03
C LEU A 887 -2.77 5.41 30.76
N ALA A 888 -2.67 5.43 32.08
CA ALA A 888 -2.77 4.27 32.95
C ALA A 888 -3.59 4.56 34.20
N MET A 889 -4.40 3.60 34.65
CA MET A 889 -4.97 3.63 36.01
C MET A 889 -3.97 3.00 37.00
N THR A 890 -3.74 3.64 38.14
CA THR A 890 -2.75 3.21 39.15
C THR A 890 -3.37 2.45 40.32
N VAL A 891 -4.69 2.49 40.47
CA VAL A 891 -5.43 1.76 41.50
C VAL A 891 -6.25 0.68 40.81
N LEU A 892 -5.82 -0.57 40.92
CA LEU A 892 -6.33 -1.65 40.05
C LEU A 892 -7.33 -2.60 40.71
N TRP A 893 -7.51 -2.50 42.02
CA TRP A 893 -8.44 -3.35 42.77
C TRP A 893 -9.21 -2.54 43.82
N ALA A 894 -10.40 -3.03 44.15
CA ALA A 894 -11.24 -2.42 45.16
C ALA A 894 -11.11 -3.17 46.50
N PRO A 895 -10.76 -2.50 47.61
CA PRO A 895 -10.83 -3.10 48.93
C PRO A 895 -12.26 -3.55 49.26
N PRO A 896 -12.43 -4.62 50.07
CA PRO A 896 -13.75 -5.03 50.51
C PRO A 896 -14.43 -3.94 51.35
N GLY A 897 -15.74 -3.79 51.19
CA GLY A 897 -16.58 -2.87 51.96
C GLY A 897 -17.48 -3.62 52.95
N THR A 898 -18.11 -2.90 53.87
CA THR A 898 -19.05 -3.46 54.86
C THR A 898 -20.38 -2.72 54.78
N VAL A 899 -21.49 -3.46 54.79
CA VAL A 899 -22.84 -2.88 54.76
C VAL A 899 -23.03 -1.87 55.90
N GLY A 900 -23.53 -0.68 55.58
CA GLY A 900 -23.81 0.38 56.54
C GLY A 900 -22.58 1.16 57.05
N SER A 901 -21.37 0.80 56.60
CA SER A 901 -20.14 1.53 56.95
C SER A 901 -19.69 2.45 55.81
N PRO A 902 -19.20 3.67 56.08
CA PRO A 902 -18.67 4.54 55.04
C PRO A 902 -17.54 3.85 54.25
N TYR A 903 -17.57 4.01 52.93
CA TYR A 903 -16.58 3.51 51.99
C TYR A 903 -16.03 4.69 51.17
N ALA A 904 -14.72 4.70 50.96
CA ALA A 904 -14.04 5.66 50.10
C ALA A 904 -12.85 4.97 49.41
N LEU A 905 -12.84 5.01 48.08
CA LEU A 905 -11.77 4.53 47.24
C LEU A 905 -11.41 5.62 46.24
N GLN A 906 -10.20 6.15 46.35
CA GLN A 906 -9.67 7.12 45.42
C GLN A 906 -9.00 6.36 44.27
N LEU A 907 -9.53 6.47 43.06
CA LEU A 907 -8.82 5.98 41.87
C LEU A 907 -7.68 6.94 41.52
N GLY A 908 -6.62 6.42 40.90
CA GLY A 908 -5.48 7.22 40.44
C GLY A 908 -5.19 6.93 38.97
N ALA A 909 -4.68 7.94 38.27
CA ALA A 909 -4.24 7.80 36.89
C ALA A 909 -2.84 8.42 36.70
N TRP A 910 -2.09 7.88 35.74
CA TRP A 910 -0.70 8.23 35.43
C TRP A 910 -0.47 8.18 33.92
N GLY A 911 0.42 9.03 33.41
CA GLY A 911 0.51 9.27 31.97
C GLY A 911 -0.64 10.16 31.49
N GLY A 912 -0.84 10.28 30.18
CA GLY A 912 -1.84 11.24 29.71
C GLY A 912 -1.38 12.71 29.79
N SER A 913 -2.27 13.61 29.38
CA SER A 913 -2.08 15.06 29.41
C SER A 913 -3.39 15.78 29.76
N GLY A 914 -3.31 16.93 30.44
CA GLY A 914 -4.49 17.66 30.88
C GLY A 914 -5.18 17.02 32.10
N SER A 915 -6.48 17.26 32.25
CA SER A 915 -7.27 16.77 33.38
C SER A 915 -7.95 15.43 33.08
N TYR A 916 -8.01 14.54 34.08
CA TYR A 916 -8.69 13.25 33.92
C TYR A 916 -10.21 13.34 34.10
N GLN A 917 -10.95 12.57 33.29
CA GLN A 917 -12.38 12.30 33.41
C GLN A 917 -12.61 10.80 33.61
N TRP A 918 -13.50 10.43 34.52
CA TRP A 918 -13.76 9.06 34.93
C TRP A 918 -15.20 8.66 34.60
N VAL A 919 -15.39 7.47 34.03
CA VAL A 919 -16.72 6.98 33.57
C VAL A 919 -16.92 5.52 33.97
N ILE A 920 -18.14 5.15 34.36
CA ILE A 920 -18.55 3.73 34.46
C ILE A 920 -19.02 3.31 33.07
N GLU A 921 -18.29 2.39 32.45
CA GLU A 921 -18.62 1.91 31.09
C GLU A 921 -19.61 0.74 31.14
N SER A 922 -19.47 -0.15 32.12
CA SER A 922 -20.40 -1.26 32.32
C SER A 922 -20.44 -1.75 33.75
N GLY A 923 -21.55 -2.42 34.11
CA GLY A 923 -21.84 -2.86 35.48
C GLY A 923 -22.38 -1.73 36.35
N GLU A 924 -22.63 -2.04 37.62
CA GLU A 924 -23.15 -1.09 38.60
C GLU A 924 -22.34 -1.15 39.89
N LEU A 925 -21.99 0.02 40.42
CA LEU A 925 -21.40 0.11 41.76
C LEU A 925 -22.38 -0.46 42.81
N PRO A 926 -21.89 -1.01 43.93
CA PRO A 926 -22.74 -1.42 45.04
C PRO A 926 -23.71 -0.30 45.44
N ALA A 927 -24.98 -0.65 45.68
CA ALA A 927 -26.01 0.31 46.04
C ALA A 927 -25.57 1.18 47.23
N GLY A 928 -25.63 2.50 47.07
CA GLY A 928 -25.17 3.48 48.06
C GLY A 928 -23.75 4.01 47.86
N LEU A 929 -23.02 3.54 46.84
CA LEU A 929 -21.77 4.14 46.35
C LEU A 929 -21.99 4.93 45.05
N SER A 930 -21.19 5.96 44.83
CA SER A 930 -21.15 6.74 43.58
C SER A 930 -19.71 7.06 43.15
N LEU A 931 -19.50 7.25 41.85
CA LEU A 931 -18.24 7.70 41.26
C LEU A 931 -18.29 9.22 40.98
N SER A 932 -17.28 9.96 41.46
CA SER A 932 -17.02 11.33 41.03
C SER A 932 -16.27 11.33 39.70
N THR A 933 -16.93 11.77 38.63
CA THR A 933 -16.36 11.77 37.27
C THR A 933 -15.14 12.69 37.13
N ALA A 934 -15.04 13.76 37.91
CA ALA A 934 -13.91 14.69 37.84
C ALA A 934 -12.68 14.27 38.65
N THR A 935 -12.86 13.40 39.66
CA THR A 935 -11.77 13.07 40.60
C THR A 935 -11.47 11.60 40.69
N GLY A 936 -12.32 10.71 40.16
CA GLY A 936 -12.16 9.26 40.33
C GLY A 936 -12.47 8.78 41.75
N LEU A 937 -13.08 9.60 42.61
CA LEU A 937 -13.45 9.19 43.98
C LEU A 937 -14.72 8.35 43.95
N ILE A 938 -14.63 7.10 44.37
CA ILE A 938 -15.77 6.24 44.67
C ILE A 938 -16.07 6.37 46.16
N SER A 939 -17.25 6.85 46.53
CA SER A 939 -17.58 7.03 47.94
C SER A 939 -19.07 6.85 48.24
N GLY A 940 -19.38 6.59 49.51
CA GLY A 940 -20.75 6.44 49.99
C GLY A 940 -20.86 5.43 51.13
N THR A 941 -22.06 4.88 51.33
CA THR A 941 -22.33 3.85 52.34
C THR A 941 -23.07 2.71 51.66
N PRO A 942 -22.43 1.55 51.43
CA PRO A 942 -23.05 0.46 50.72
C PRO A 942 -24.20 -0.14 51.56
N SER A 943 -25.34 -0.42 50.94
CA SER A 943 -26.57 -0.87 51.62
C SER A 943 -26.84 -2.37 51.50
N THR A 944 -26.08 -3.08 50.66
CA THR A 944 -26.36 -4.49 50.32
C THR A 944 -25.06 -5.27 50.20
N ALA A 945 -24.99 -6.43 50.85
CA ALA A 945 -23.87 -7.35 50.73
C ALA A 945 -23.92 -8.06 49.37
N GLY A 946 -22.76 -8.32 48.77
CA GLY A 946 -22.68 -8.90 47.44
C GLY A 946 -21.31 -8.71 46.79
N THR A 947 -21.14 -9.37 45.64
CA THR A 947 -19.99 -9.15 44.75
C THR A 947 -20.48 -8.43 43.50
N HIS A 948 -19.88 -7.27 43.21
CA HIS A 948 -20.26 -6.42 42.08
C HIS A 948 -19.04 -6.23 41.18
N ASN A 949 -19.17 -6.55 39.89
CA ASN A 949 -18.13 -6.32 38.89
C ASN A 949 -18.50 -5.07 38.08
N VAL A 950 -17.56 -4.11 37.97
CA VAL A 950 -17.78 -2.82 37.31
C VAL A 950 -16.57 -2.50 36.45
N VAL A 951 -16.79 -2.03 35.23
CA VAL A 951 -15.73 -1.52 34.35
C VAL A 951 -15.74 0.00 34.43
N ILE A 952 -14.59 0.57 34.80
CA ILE A 952 -14.40 2.02 34.92
C ILE A 952 -13.27 2.42 33.98
N SER A 953 -13.45 3.54 33.29
CA SER A 953 -12.43 4.15 32.45
C SER A 953 -12.01 5.52 32.93
N VAL A 954 -10.78 5.89 32.56
CA VAL A 954 -10.23 7.24 32.68
C VAL A 954 -9.85 7.74 31.30
N VAL A 955 -10.16 9.01 31.04
CA VAL A 955 -9.85 9.73 29.81
C VAL A 955 -9.07 11.00 30.20
N ASP A 956 -7.98 11.33 29.50
CA ASP A 956 -7.24 12.58 29.75
C ASP A 956 -7.89 13.79 29.02
N GLY A 957 -7.38 15.01 29.20
CA GLY A 957 -8.05 16.24 28.76
C GLY A 957 -7.30 17.05 27.68
N THR A 958 -6.26 16.44 27.11
CA THR A 958 -5.17 16.91 26.23
C THR A 958 -4.65 18.36 26.23
N THR A 959 -3.32 18.47 26.31
CA THR A 959 -2.45 19.47 25.61
C THR A 959 -0.98 19.02 25.77
N GLY A 960 -0.48 18.15 24.88
CA GLY A 960 0.95 17.80 24.80
C GLY A 960 1.26 16.45 24.16
N SER A 961 1.88 16.50 22.97
CA SER A 961 2.36 15.46 22.04
C SER A 961 1.36 14.88 21.01
N HIS A 962 1.94 14.52 19.86
CA HIS A 962 1.51 14.52 18.44
C HIS A 962 0.08 14.22 17.94
N SER A 963 -0.93 13.85 18.75
CA SER A 963 -2.28 13.55 18.23
C SER A 963 -3.41 14.46 18.72
N GLY A 964 -3.21 15.26 19.77
CA GLY A 964 -4.24 16.19 20.26
C GLY A 964 -5.52 15.55 20.81
N LEU A 965 -5.67 14.21 20.80
CA LEU A 965 -6.86 13.50 21.23
C LEU A 965 -6.79 12.89 22.63
N PRO A 966 -7.93 12.80 23.35
CA PRO A 966 -7.98 12.22 24.67
C PRO A 966 -7.59 10.74 24.72
N ARG A 967 -6.54 10.40 25.46
CA ARG A 967 -6.14 9.00 25.72
C ARG A 967 -7.10 8.37 26.72
N ARG A 968 -7.40 7.07 26.57
CA ARG A 968 -8.29 6.31 27.46
C ARG A 968 -7.60 5.09 28.06
N HIS A 969 -7.88 4.79 29.32
CA HIS A 969 -7.53 3.52 29.97
C HIS A 969 -8.73 2.95 30.73
N ARG A 970 -8.90 1.62 30.71
CA ARG A 970 -10.02 0.92 31.33
C ARG A 970 -9.55 -0.12 32.33
N ASN A 971 -10.29 -0.30 33.43
CA ASN A 971 -10.03 -1.36 34.39
C ASN A 971 -11.32 -1.94 34.96
N GLN A 972 -11.32 -3.25 35.21
CA GLN A 972 -12.44 -3.94 35.87
C GLN A 972 -12.19 -4.05 37.37
N TYR A 973 -13.15 -3.61 38.17
CA TYR A 973 -13.13 -3.72 39.63
C TYR A 973 -14.13 -4.74 40.10
N GLN A 974 -13.72 -5.57 41.06
CA GLN A 974 -14.61 -6.43 41.83
C GLN A 974 -14.78 -5.86 43.25
N PHE A 975 -15.95 -5.29 43.54
CA PHE A 975 -16.32 -4.85 44.88
C PHE A 975 -16.95 -6.00 45.66
N ARG A 976 -16.34 -6.35 46.80
CA ARG A 976 -16.92 -7.33 47.75
C ARG A 976 -17.47 -6.59 48.95
N ILE A 977 -18.80 -6.53 49.09
CA ILE A 977 -19.48 -5.95 50.24
C ILE A 977 -19.93 -7.06 51.18
N GLN A 978 -19.52 -6.97 52.45
CA GLN A 978 -19.81 -7.92 53.51
C GLN A 978 -20.86 -7.43 54.50
#